data_AF-W4GU72-F1
#
_entry.id   AF-W4GU72-F1
#
_cell.length_a   1.000
_cell.length_b   1.000
_cell.length_c   1.000
_cell.angle_alpha   90.00
_cell.angle_beta   90.00
_cell.angle_gamma   90.00
#
_symmetry.space_group_name_H-M   'P 1'
#
loop_
_entity.id
_entity.type
_entity.pdbx_description
1 polymer ?
#
loop_
_entity_poly.entity_id
_entity_poly.type
_entity_poly.pdbx_seq_one_letter_code
_entity_poly.pdbx_strand_id
1 'polypeptide(L)'
;MSMEADGVYKLAILGGGPAGIGILVRAARLGLLPQLLQPPDNATRGVALIHGGPVETLGVGNLGDYIINSNTYAKSLVTSILEEKPELDPPESVQGTFLANLATHATATRLMDAGNTTIALAELGKFLGAVGQEARLEMLKYTASSTCYVNTTALRVERIVATAPSVDGSSVEPKTSHVCKITIQPAGGTATCIFAESVVLAMGGKQSLPTTDLSASQLAKTWLSDAVLREPGRGMLASALAAAPQKKVCIVGGSHSAFSVAWTLLQKPTQKDKTISFAAKDITILHRAPVRCYYATKKEAEADGVVVDKLDKCGSVNTFTGLREDAKALFQAIEAGKETRVRLFHVRKQSAPVQTQALDAATAIVWCCGYGTNMIPLVHGDGTPLEVSHSRGGAVEIDLHGRLVRAETHAPIDYLFGIGVGFSLRAAFDEMRTETRADGVTVYHRRGATLILASVFGTVPVYGHDCVTFEQMVEKCERRRKKDDKTVTSPSAASHHRDAASLQRLATAKQISLDRTTPPSPAAPAQTSPAPPSKLKVPVSTASTTCHGATIVVTVPLIVAPGTVKKGATGNGLSATKSKHITSSPSRQTSLTRRSSFGEVRRHTSHSNLRIDPTAAPFSSSVPQAPTTPSKDGSIVVSARSCGKPAARSVAGGAKDAIQSIRSGTGQN
;
A
#
# COMPACT_ATOMS: atom_id res chain seq x y z
N MET A 1 31.25 3.06 -24.67
CA MET A 1 30.00 3.22 -25.45
C MET A 1 29.60 4.67 -25.33
N SER A 2 29.67 5.41 -26.44
CA SER A 2 29.26 6.82 -26.52
C SER A 2 27.74 6.93 -26.31
N MET A 3 27.27 8.03 -25.72
CA MET A 3 25.84 8.37 -25.57
C MET A 3 25.05 8.31 -26.90
N GLU A 4 25.74 8.29 -28.04
CA GLU A 4 25.19 8.46 -29.38
C GLU A 4 24.41 7.24 -29.93
N ALA A 5 24.64 6.02 -29.44
CA ALA A 5 24.04 4.82 -30.04
C ALA A 5 22.62 4.50 -29.56
N ASP A 6 22.28 4.79 -28.29
CA ASP A 6 20.99 4.41 -27.68
C ASP A 6 20.09 5.60 -27.29
N GLY A 7 20.59 6.84 -27.42
CA GLY A 7 19.86 8.06 -27.07
C GLY A 7 19.57 8.22 -25.57
N VAL A 8 18.96 9.36 -25.21
CA VAL A 8 18.54 9.68 -23.83
C VAL A 8 17.02 9.60 -23.75
N TYR A 9 16.50 8.77 -22.83
CA TYR A 9 15.06 8.71 -22.54
C TYR A 9 14.59 9.92 -21.75
N LYS A 10 13.37 10.38 -21.99
CA LYS A 10 12.72 11.39 -21.17
C LYS A 10 12.51 10.87 -19.75
N LEU A 11 12.08 9.61 -19.63
CA LEU A 11 11.76 8.98 -18.36
C LEU A 11 12.20 7.52 -18.31
N ALA A 12 12.96 7.15 -17.28
CA ALA A 12 13.18 5.75 -16.91
C ALA A 12 12.28 5.38 -15.71
N ILE A 13 11.50 4.31 -15.84
CA ILE A 13 10.65 3.77 -14.77
C ILE A 13 11.26 2.44 -14.32
N LEU A 14 11.79 2.41 -13.09
CA LEU A 14 12.41 1.23 -12.51
C LEU A 14 11.38 0.48 -11.67
N GLY A 15 10.79 -0.58 -12.25
CA GLY A 15 9.78 -1.43 -11.62
C GLY A 15 8.43 -1.41 -12.36
N GLY A 16 8.16 -2.46 -13.13
CA GLY A 16 6.88 -2.68 -13.83
C GLY A 16 5.70 -3.19 -12.99
N GLY A 17 5.66 -2.92 -11.68
CA GLY A 17 4.51 -3.26 -10.83
C GLY A 17 3.34 -2.27 -10.97
N PRO A 18 2.31 -2.33 -10.09
CA PRO A 18 1.15 -1.44 -10.16
C PRO A 18 1.55 0.04 -10.13
N ALA A 19 2.54 0.39 -9.31
CA ALA A 19 3.01 1.78 -9.18
C ALA A 19 3.66 2.31 -10.47
N GLY A 20 4.54 1.54 -11.12
CA GLY A 20 5.21 1.95 -12.35
C GLY A 20 4.26 1.99 -13.54
N ILE A 21 3.42 0.96 -13.71
CA ILE A 21 2.38 0.94 -14.75
C ILE A 21 1.35 2.05 -14.54
N GLY A 22 1.08 2.42 -13.29
CA GLY A 22 0.20 3.54 -12.92
C GLY A 22 0.54 4.86 -13.60
N ILE A 23 1.81 5.10 -13.95
CA ILE A 23 2.24 6.30 -14.67
C ILE A 23 1.70 6.29 -16.10
N LEU A 24 1.78 5.15 -16.79
CA LEU A 24 1.25 4.99 -18.15
C LEU A 24 -0.28 5.05 -18.14
N VAL A 25 -0.93 4.44 -17.14
CA VAL A 25 -2.38 4.53 -16.93
C VAL A 25 -2.81 5.98 -16.76
N ARG A 26 -2.12 6.75 -15.92
CA ARG A 26 -2.47 8.16 -15.68
C ARG A 26 -2.20 9.03 -16.90
N ALA A 27 -1.08 8.81 -17.60
CA ALA A 27 -0.76 9.53 -18.83
C ALA A 27 -1.81 9.26 -19.92
N ALA A 28 -2.29 8.01 -20.04
CA ALA A 28 -3.36 7.66 -20.96
C ALA A 28 -4.64 8.42 -20.63
N ARG A 29 -5.05 8.38 -19.36
CA ARG A 29 -6.26 9.08 -18.90
C ARG A 29 -6.25 10.57 -19.16
N LEU A 30 -5.08 11.20 -19.12
CA LEU A 30 -4.89 12.63 -19.38
C LEU A 30 -4.62 12.98 -20.85
N GLY A 31 -4.60 11.99 -21.75
CA GLY A 31 -4.27 12.19 -23.17
C GLY A 31 -2.79 12.49 -23.45
N LEU A 32 -1.91 12.31 -22.47
CA LEU A 32 -0.47 12.62 -22.54
C LEU A 32 0.39 11.43 -22.98
N LEU A 33 -0.16 10.21 -23.02
CA LEU A 33 0.61 9.00 -23.27
C LEU A 33 1.36 9.01 -24.63
N PRO A 34 0.75 9.40 -25.77
CA PRO A 34 1.48 9.42 -27.04
C PRO A 34 2.72 10.34 -26.99
N GLN A 35 2.57 11.53 -26.41
CA GLN A 35 3.69 12.47 -26.22
C GLN A 35 4.74 11.95 -25.23
N LEU A 36 4.33 11.17 -24.22
CA LEU A 36 5.25 10.54 -23.28
C LEU A 36 6.07 9.44 -23.95
N LEU A 37 5.43 8.59 -24.77
CA LEU A 37 6.07 7.47 -25.43
C LEU A 37 6.87 7.89 -26.66
N GLN A 38 6.51 9.01 -27.30
CA GLN A 38 7.20 9.60 -28.43
C GLN A 38 7.20 11.13 -28.30
N PRO A 39 8.24 11.70 -27.66
CA PRO A 39 8.38 13.14 -27.53
C PRO A 39 8.41 13.82 -28.92
N PRO A 40 7.68 14.93 -29.11
CA PRO A 40 7.51 15.56 -30.42
C PRO A 40 8.79 16.22 -30.96
N ASP A 41 9.71 16.62 -30.08
CA ASP A 41 10.97 17.26 -30.44
C ASP A 41 12.03 16.26 -30.95
N ASN A 42 11.81 14.95 -30.77
CA ASN A 42 12.78 13.87 -30.99
C ASN A 42 14.16 14.12 -30.35
N ALA A 43 14.27 15.09 -29.43
CA ALA A 43 15.51 15.41 -28.73
C ALA A 43 15.79 14.36 -27.65
N THR A 44 14.73 13.75 -27.14
CA THR A 44 14.78 12.60 -26.25
C THR A 44 13.92 11.46 -26.78
N ARG A 45 14.32 10.25 -26.41
CA ARG A 45 13.47 9.05 -26.47
C ARG A 45 12.34 9.19 -25.45
N GLY A 46 11.27 8.40 -25.58
CA GLY A 46 10.14 8.43 -24.66
C GLY A 46 10.45 7.78 -23.32
N VAL A 47 9.99 6.54 -23.14
CA VAL A 47 10.05 5.82 -21.86
C VAL A 47 10.91 4.58 -21.95
N ALA A 48 11.81 4.40 -20.98
CA ALA A 48 12.40 3.12 -20.64
C ALA A 48 11.70 2.53 -19.41
N LEU A 49 10.92 1.46 -19.59
CA LEU A 49 10.33 0.70 -18.48
C LEU A 49 11.22 -0.51 -18.18
N ILE A 50 11.76 -0.60 -16.97
CA ILE A 50 12.64 -1.69 -16.53
C ILE A 50 11.88 -2.56 -15.55
N HIS A 51 11.74 -3.84 -15.86
CA HIS A 51 11.01 -4.80 -15.03
C HIS A 51 11.82 -6.09 -14.87
N GLY A 52 12.14 -6.42 -13.61
CA GLY A 52 12.96 -7.59 -13.28
C GLY A 52 12.28 -8.93 -13.56
N GLY A 53 10.94 -8.95 -13.58
CA GLY A 53 10.15 -10.14 -13.85
C GLY A 53 9.87 -10.35 -15.34
N PRO A 54 9.28 -11.51 -15.69
CA PRO A 54 8.82 -11.78 -17.03
C PRO A 54 7.56 -10.94 -17.35
N VAL A 55 7.19 -10.89 -18.63
CA VAL A 55 6.17 -9.95 -19.15
C VAL A 55 4.80 -10.12 -18.49
N GLU A 56 4.43 -11.35 -18.15
CA GLU A 56 3.17 -11.72 -17.50
C GLU A 56 3.03 -11.16 -16.08
N THR A 57 4.12 -10.72 -15.46
CA THR A 57 4.11 -10.12 -14.12
C THR A 57 4.01 -8.59 -14.13
N LEU A 58 4.00 -7.98 -15.33
CA LEU A 58 3.76 -6.54 -15.49
C LEU A 58 2.40 -6.14 -14.93
N GLY A 59 2.37 -5.01 -14.23
CA GLY A 59 1.18 -4.45 -13.59
C GLY A 59 0.79 -5.14 -12.29
N VAL A 60 1.08 -6.42 -12.11
CA VAL A 60 0.68 -7.19 -10.91
C VAL A 60 1.58 -6.87 -9.71
N GLY A 61 2.91 -6.92 -9.91
CA GLY A 61 3.87 -7.00 -8.81
C GLY A 61 3.57 -8.18 -7.88
N ASN A 62 3.99 -8.10 -6.62
CA ASN A 62 3.71 -9.17 -5.63
C ASN A 62 2.27 -9.13 -5.10
N LEU A 63 1.45 -8.14 -5.48
CA LEU A 63 0.12 -7.95 -4.89
C LEU A 63 -0.80 -9.14 -5.16
N GLY A 64 -0.70 -9.72 -6.36
CA GLY A 64 -1.49 -10.90 -6.75
C GLY A 64 -1.15 -12.17 -5.97
N ASP A 65 0.00 -12.23 -5.30
CA ASP A 65 0.47 -13.42 -4.59
C ASP A 65 -0.07 -13.50 -3.15
N TYR A 66 -0.65 -12.42 -2.64
CA TYR A 66 -1.16 -12.39 -1.27
C TYR A 66 -2.44 -13.21 -1.14
N ILE A 67 -2.44 -14.11 -0.16
CA ILE A 67 -3.54 -15.04 0.14
C ILE A 67 -4.60 -14.44 1.08
N ILE A 68 -4.82 -13.13 0.98
CA ILE A 68 -5.81 -12.37 1.75
C ILE A 68 -6.71 -11.56 0.84
N ASN A 69 -7.82 -11.08 1.40
CA ASN A 69 -8.68 -10.14 0.70
C ASN A 69 -8.09 -8.72 0.71
N SER A 70 -8.53 -7.94 -0.25
CA SER A 70 -8.20 -6.53 -0.37
C SER A 70 -8.83 -5.68 0.72
N ASN A 71 -8.09 -4.66 1.15
CA ASN A 71 -8.57 -3.63 2.07
C ASN A 71 -9.31 -2.49 1.32
N THR A 72 -9.71 -2.72 0.07
CA THR A 72 -10.36 -1.74 -0.80
C THR A 72 -11.39 -2.50 -1.63
N TYR A 73 -12.55 -1.89 -1.86
CA TYR A 73 -13.61 -2.56 -2.62
C TYR A 73 -13.18 -2.85 -4.06
N ALA A 74 -13.62 -4.00 -4.58
CA ALA A 74 -13.31 -4.47 -5.92
C ALA A 74 -13.58 -3.40 -7.00
N LYS A 75 -14.79 -2.81 -6.97
CA LYS A 75 -15.18 -1.73 -7.88
C LYS A 75 -14.32 -0.47 -7.77
N SER A 76 -13.78 -0.16 -6.59
CA SER A 76 -12.99 1.07 -6.37
C SER A 76 -11.66 1.05 -7.15
N LEU A 77 -11.03 -0.11 -7.28
CA LEU A 77 -9.81 -0.23 -8.11
C LEU A 77 -10.14 -0.07 -9.59
N VAL A 78 -11.16 -0.77 -10.09
CA VAL A 78 -11.56 -0.72 -11.50
C VAL A 78 -11.93 0.70 -11.91
N THR A 79 -12.79 1.36 -11.14
CA THR A 79 -13.17 2.76 -11.37
C THR A 79 -11.96 3.70 -11.29
N SER A 80 -10.96 3.44 -10.44
CA SER A 80 -9.75 4.26 -10.43
C SER A 80 -8.96 4.26 -11.75
N ILE A 81 -9.14 3.24 -12.59
CA ILE A 81 -8.48 3.06 -13.88
C ILE A 81 -9.42 3.40 -15.04
N LEU A 82 -10.69 2.99 -14.98
CA LEU A 82 -11.62 3.01 -16.11
C LEU A 82 -12.73 4.06 -16.04
N GLU A 83 -12.88 4.78 -14.92
CA GLU A 83 -13.94 5.80 -14.79
C GLU A 83 -13.68 7.01 -15.69
N GLU A 84 -14.67 7.38 -16.49
CA GLU A 84 -14.71 8.60 -17.32
C GLU A 84 -14.96 9.84 -16.48
N LYS A 85 -14.23 10.93 -16.75
CA LYS A 85 -14.41 12.23 -16.07
C LYS A 85 -14.19 13.41 -17.02
N PRO A 86 -15.04 13.58 -18.06
CA PRO A 86 -14.91 14.66 -19.04
C PRO A 86 -15.14 16.06 -18.43
N GLU A 87 -15.76 16.15 -17.26
CA GLU A 87 -16.05 17.40 -16.55
C GLU A 87 -14.85 18.00 -15.78
N LEU A 88 -13.77 17.23 -15.64
CA LEU A 88 -12.56 17.69 -14.97
C LEU A 88 -11.72 18.60 -15.89
N ASP A 89 -10.78 19.32 -15.27
CA ASP A 89 -9.81 20.16 -15.95
C ASP A 89 -8.41 19.81 -15.39
N PRO A 90 -7.58 19.07 -16.15
CA PRO A 90 -7.86 18.51 -17.48
C PRO A 90 -8.92 17.37 -17.44
N PRO A 91 -9.64 17.13 -18.55
CA PRO A 91 -10.59 16.03 -18.65
C PRO A 91 -9.86 14.68 -18.56
N GLU A 92 -10.49 13.69 -17.91
CA GLU A 92 -9.97 12.33 -17.88
C GLU A 92 -10.84 11.40 -18.72
N SER A 93 -10.22 10.60 -19.58
CA SER A 93 -10.94 9.65 -20.45
C SER A 93 -10.13 8.39 -20.72
N VAL A 94 -10.81 7.25 -20.88
CA VAL A 94 -10.19 6.02 -21.41
C VAL A 94 -10.43 5.83 -22.90
N GLN A 95 -11.33 6.60 -23.52
CA GLN A 95 -11.62 6.47 -24.95
C GLN A 95 -10.41 6.80 -25.82
N GLY A 96 -10.19 5.99 -26.85
CA GLY A 96 -9.03 6.15 -27.74
C GLY A 96 -7.69 5.74 -27.11
N THR A 97 -7.69 5.17 -25.91
CA THR A 97 -6.49 4.70 -25.21
C THR A 97 -6.47 3.17 -25.11
N PHE A 98 -5.33 2.60 -24.70
CA PHE A 98 -5.22 1.16 -24.41
C PHE A 98 -6.15 0.67 -23.29
N LEU A 99 -6.67 1.59 -22.46
CA LEU A 99 -7.55 1.25 -21.35
C LEU A 99 -8.98 0.93 -21.80
N ALA A 100 -9.41 1.38 -22.99
CA ALA A 100 -10.78 1.20 -23.47
C ALA A 100 -11.19 -0.29 -23.52
N ASN A 101 -10.27 -1.17 -23.94
CA ASN A 101 -10.50 -2.61 -24.06
C ASN A 101 -10.72 -3.30 -22.72
N LEU A 102 -10.22 -2.71 -21.63
CA LEU A 102 -10.32 -3.29 -20.30
C LEU A 102 -11.74 -3.22 -19.73
N ALA A 103 -12.59 -2.31 -20.21
CA ALA A 103 -13.97 -2.18 -19.73
C ALA A 103 -14.80 -3.44 -19.97
N THR A 104 -14.50 -4.18 -21.05
CA THR A 104 -15.15 -5.45 -21.40
C THR A 104 -14.32 -6.68 -21.02
N HIS A 105 -13.15 -6.49 -20.39
CA HIS A 105 -12.28 -7.60 -20.01
C HIS A 105 -12.90 -8.38 -18.84
N ALA A 106 -12.86 -9.72 -18.91
CA ALA A 106 -13.55 -10.59 -17.95
C ALA A 106 -13.18 -10.31 -16.48
N THR A 107 -11.93 -9.97 -16.20
CA THR A 107 -11.46 -9.62 -14.84
C THR A 107 -12.04 -8.29 -14.35
N ALA A 108 -12.20 -7.29 -15.23
CA ALA A 108 -12.82 -6.02 -14.88
C ALA A 108 -14.32 -6.21 -14.60
N THR A 109 -15.03 -6.93 -15.48
CA THR A 109 -16.45 -7.27 -15.30
C THR A 109 -16.68 -7.98 -13.97
N ARG A 110 -15.88 -9.01 -13.67
CA ARG A 110 -15.97 -9.74 -12.40
C ARG A 110 -15.79 -8.85 -11.17
N LEU A 111 -14.85 -7.91 -11.21
CA LEU A 111 -14.61 -6.97 -10.12
C LEU A 111 -15.72 -5.91 -10.00
N MET A 112 -16.30 -5.49 -11.12
CA MET A 112 -17.45 -4.59 -11.14
C MET A 112 -18.71 -5.26 -10.59
N ASP A 113 -18.95 -6.52 -10.97
CA ASP A 113 -20.08 -7.33 -10.49
C ASP A 113 -19.98 -7.59 -8.97
N ALA A 114 -18.77 -7.80 -8.45
CA ALA A 114 -18.53 -7.90 -7.01
C ALA A 114 -18.89 -6.61 -6.25
N GLY A 115 -18.85 -5.45 -6.92
CA GLY A 115 -19.31 -4.17 -6.38
C GLY A 115 -18.51 -3.69 -5.16
N ASN A 116 -19.23 -3.33 -4.09
CA ASN A 116 -18.68 -2.81 -2.84
C ASN A 116 -18.36 -3.92 -1.84
N THR A 117 -17.70 -4.98 -2.31
CA THR A 117 -17.23 -6.09 -1.49
C THR A 117 -15.72 -6.21 -1.55
N THR A 118 -15.12 -6.82 -0.53
CA THR A 118 -13.74 -7.25 -0.60
C THR A 118 -13.59 -8.46 -1.49
N ILE A 119 -12.48 -8.52 -2.20
CA ILE A 119 -12.13 -9.67 -3.01
C ILE A 119 -10.67 -10.08 -2.76
N ALA A 120 -10.36 -11.36 -2.98
CA ALA A 120 -9.01 -11.88 -2.91
C ALA A 120 -8.04 -11.01 -3.74
N LEU A 121 -6.89 -10.68 -3.15
CA LEU A 121 -5.87 -9.88 -3.85
C LEU A 121 -5.37 -10.58 -5.12
N ALA A 122 -5.39 -11.91 -5.16
CA ALA A 122 -5.12 -12.68 -6.37
C ALA A 122 -6.07 -12.34 -7.55
N GLU A 123 -7.37 -12.11 -7.29
CA GLU A 123 -8.31 -11.71 -8.35
C GLU A 123 -8.06 -10.27 -8.81
N LEU A 124 -7.72 -9.35 -7.90
CA LEU A 124 -7.29 -8.00 -8.27
C LEU A 124 -5.98 -8.03 -9.07
N GLY A 125 -5.06 -8.93 -8.71
CA GLY A 125 -3.82 -9.18 -9.42
C GLY A 125 -4.06 -9.55 -10.89
N LYS A 126 -5.06 -10.39 -11.18
CA LYS A 126 -5.44 -10.72 -12.57
C LYS A 126 -5.89 -9.50 -13.37
N PHE A 127 -6.65 -8.60 -12.76
CA PHE A 127 -7.04 -7.35 -13.42
C PHE A 127 -5.84 -6.42 -13.66
N LEU A 128 -4.97 -6.26 -12.66
CA LEU A 128 -3.75 -5.47 -12.81
C LEU A 128 -2.78 -6.07 -13.85
N GLY A 129 -2.74 -7.39 -14.00
CA GLY A 129 -2.00 -8.07 -15.05
C GLY A 129 -2.56 -7.76 -16.44
N ALA A 130 -3.89 -7.73 -16.59
CA ALA A 130 -4.53 -7.29 -17.84
C ALA A 130 -4.18 -5.84 -18.17
N VAL A 131 -4.17 -4.94 -17.17
CA VAL A 131 -3.73 -3.55 -17.33
C VAL A 131 -2.26 -3.49 -17.79
N GLY A 132 -1.37 -4.28 -17.17
CA GLY A 132 0.04 -4.35 -17.54
C GLY A 132 0.26 -4.87 -18.96
N GLN A 133 -0.51 -5.88 -19.37
CA GLN A 133 -0.47 -6.44 -20.72
C GLN A 133 -0.90 -5.41 -21.77
N GLU A 134 -2.02 -4.72 -21.58
CA GLU A 134 -2.46 -3.68 -22.53
C GLU A 134 -1.46 -2.51 -22.58
N ALA A 135 -0.89 -2.11 -21.45
CA ALA A 135 0.16 -1.09 -21.41
C ALA A 135 1.41 -1.52 -22.20
N ARG A 136 1.80 -2.81 -22.11
CA ARG A 136 2.91 -3.37 -22.89
C ARG A 136 2.61 -3.34 -24.39
N LEU A 137 1.40 -3.75 -24.79
CA LEU A 137 0.97 -3.70 -26.19
C LEU A 137 0.97 -2.28 -26.74
N GLU A 138 0.57 -1.29 -25.93
CA GLU A 138 0.64 0.11 -26.30
C GLU A 138 2.08 0.57 -26.53
N MET A 139 3.01 0.26 -25.61
CA MET A 139 4.42 0.61 -25.77
C MET A 139 5.07 -0.03 -27.02
N LEU A 140 4.60 -1.20 -27.45
CA LEU A 140 5.10 -1.86 -28.67
C LEU A 140 4.75 -1.09 -29.96
N LYS A 141 3.82 -0.14 -29.92
CA LYS A 141 3.55 0.77 -31.05
C LYS A 141 4.65 1.84 -31.22
N TYR A 142 5.48 2.04 -30.20
CA TYR A 142 6.48 3.12 -30.13
C TYR A 142 7.91 2.59 -29.96
N THR A 143 8.27 1.45 -30.57
CA THR A 143 9.59 0.82 -30.38
C THR A 143 10.78 1.68 -30.80
N ALA A 144 10.56 2.64 -31.71
CA ALA A 144 11.58 3.60 -32.12
C ALA A 144 11.99 4.56 -30.99
N SER A 145 11.05 4.91 -30.09
CA SER A 145 11.25 5.93 -29.06
C SER A 145 11.17 5.38 -27.64
N SER A 146 10.45 4.29 -27.40
CA SER A 146 10.22 3.71 -26.07
C SER A 146 10.58 2.24 -26.03
N THR A 147 10.95 1.74 -24.85
CA THR A 147 11.33 0.34 -24.66
C THR A 147 10.90 -0.18 -23.29
N CYS A 148 10.34 -1.39 -23.26
CA CYS A 148 10.07 -2.11 -22.01
C CYS A 148 11.03 -3.31 -21.92
N TYR A 149 11.99 -3.21 -21.00
CA TYR A 149 12.96 -4.23 -20.66
C TYR A 149 12.36 -5.16 -19.61
N VAL A 150 11.91 -6.34 -20.03
CA VAL A 150 11.45 -7.41 -19.13
C VAL A 150 12.61 -8.34 -18.78
N ASN A 151 12.48 -9.14 -17.73
CA ASN A 151 13.54 -9.98 -17.19
C ASN A 151 14.84 -9.18 -16.99
N THR A 152 14.74 -7.90 -16.62
CA THR A 152 15.86 -6.96 -16.58
C THR A 152 15.82 -6.18 -15.28
N THR A 153 16.89 -6.26 -14.51
CA THR A 153 16.99 -5.58 -13.20
C THR A 153 17.82 -4.32 -13.34
N ALA A 154 17.35 -3.21 -12.77
CA ALA A 154 18.18 -2.03 -12.59
C ALA A 154 19.11 -2.23 -11.38
N LEU A 155 20.39 -1.91 -11.54
CA LEU A 155 21.43 -2.17 -10.54
C LEU A 155 21.92 -0.91 -9.84
N ARG A 156 21.94 0.23 -10.53
CA ARG A 156 22.37 1.52 -9.98
C ARG A 156 21.91 2.68 -10.86
N VAL A 157 21.79 3.85 -10.26
CA VAL A 157 21.58 5.13 -10.96
C VAL A 157 22.72 6.07 -10.63
N GLU A 158 23.33 6.64 -11.66
CA GLU A 158 24.45 7.56 -11.58
C GLU A 158 24.06 8.90 -12.20
N ARG A 159 24.24 10.01 -11.47
CA ARG A 159 24.01 11.36 -12.03
C ARG A 159 25.26 11.84 -12.76
N ILE A 160 25.16 12.01 -14.06
CA ILE A 160 26.18 12.65 -14.90
C ILE A 160 25.80 14.12 -15.07
N VAL A 161 26.72 15.02 -14.70
CA VAL A 161 26.54 16.47 -14.91
C VAL A 161 27.40 16.89 -16.08
N ALA A 162 26.78 17.49 -17.09
CA ALA A 162 27.49 18.20 -18.13
C ALA A 162 27.50 19.69 -17.75
N THR A 163 28.66 20.19 -17.33
CA THR A 163 28.93 21.62 -17.30
C THR A 163 29.31 22.06 -18.71
N ALA A 164 28.39 22.71 -19.43
CA ALA A 164 28.80 23.43 -20.63
C ALA A 164 29.73 24.59 -20.20
N PRO A 165 30.89 24.78 -20.85
CA PRO A 165 31.68 25.99 -20.63
C PRO A 165 30.82 27.19 -21.01
N SER A 166 30.87 28.25 -20.18
CA SER A 166 30.21 29.52 -20.48
C SER A 166 30.83 30.10 -21.75
N VAL A 167 30.17 29.91 -22.88
CA VAL A 167 30.52 30.61 -24.10
C VAL A 167 29.80 31.95 -24.03
N ASP A 168 30.61 33.00 -24.03
CA ASP A 168 30.27 34.42 -23.95
C ASP A 168 29.79 34.91 -22.58
N GLY A 169 30.46 35.94 -22.08
CA GLY A 169 30.30 36.59 -20.77
C GLY A 169 28.93 37.24 -20.49
N SER A 170 27.85 36.62 -20.96
CA SER A 170 26.50 36.86 -20.47
C SER A 170 26.36 36.23 -19.09
N SER A 171 25.87 37.03 -18.13
CA SER A 171 25.58 36.63 -16.75
C SER A 171 24.33 35.75 -16.64
N VAL A 172 24.17 34.77 -17.54
CA VAL A 172 23.15 33.73 -17.44
C VAL A 172 23.80 32.59 -16.68
N GLU A 173 23.27 32.22 -15.51
CA GLU A 173 23.79 31.06 -14.78
C GLU A 173 23.88 29.84 -15.71
N PRO A 174 25.02 29.13 -15.74
CA PRO A 174 25.19 27.99 -16.62
C PRO A 174 24.08 26.98 -16.33
N LYS A 175 23.22 26.73 -17.33
CA LYS A 175 22.15 25.73 -17.24
C LYS A 175 22.81 24.36 -17.18
N THR A 176 23.10 23.88 -15.97
CA THR A 176 23.70 22.56 -15.77
C THR A 176 22.74 21.50 -16.30
N SER A 177 23.08 20.94 -17.46
CA SER A 177 22.37 19.78 -17.98
C SER A 177 22.82 18.56 -17.19
N HIS A 178 21.88 17.70 -16.81
CA HIS A 178 22.19 16.43 -16.18
C HIS A 178 21.54 15.31 -16.96
N VAL A 179 22.17 14.15 -16.90
CA VAL A 179 21.62 12.90 -17.42
C VAL A 179 21.86 11.82 -16.39
N CYS A 180 20.85 10.99 -16.16
CA CYS A 180 20.96 9.81 -15.32
C CYS A 180 21.45 8.65 -16.17
N LYS A 181 22.55 8.03 -15.77
CA LYS A 181 23.01 6.74 -16.30
C LYS A 181 22.48 5.64 -15.42
N ILE A 182 21.69 4.74 -15.99
CA ILE A 182 21.09 3.60 -15.30
C ILE A 182 21.80 2.35 -15.78
N THR A 183 22.43 1.61 -14.86
CA THR A 183 22.97 0.29 -15.18
C THR A 183 21.86 -0.74 -15.04
N ILE A 184 21.62 -1.50 -16.09
CA ILE A 184 20.60 -2.54 -16.16
C ILE A 184 21.25 -3.87 -16.49
N GLN A 185 20.66 -4.97 -16.04
CA GLN A 185 21.15 -6.31 -16.33
C GLN A 185 19.99 -7.23 -16.69
N PRO A 186 19.95 -7.74 -17.94
CA PRO A 186 19.06 -8.83 -18.33
C PRO A 186 19.37 -10.10 -17.55
N ALA A 187 18.37 -10.94 -17.27
CA ALA A 187 18.53 -12.22 -16.61
C ALA A 187 19.48 -13.12 -17.42
N GLY A 188 20.58 -13.55 -16.80
CA GLY A 188 21.62 -14.34 -17.46
C GLY A 188 22.50 -13.55 -18.44
N GLY A 189 22.32 -12.23 -18.57
CA GLY A 189 23.08 -11.36 -19.46
C GLY A 189 24.10 -10.48 -18.74
N THR A 190 24.93 -9.80 -19.55
CA THR A 190 25.89 -8.81 -19.08
C THR A 190 25.20 -7.48 -18.77
N ALA A 191 25.66 -6.78 -17.74
CA ALA A 191 25.15 -5.45 -17.42
C ALA A 191 25.47 -4.44 -18.53
N THR A 192 24.48 -3.65 -18.90
CA THR A 192 24.59 -2.53 -19.86
C THR A 192 24.11 -1.23 -19.22
N CYS A 193 24.22 -0.12 -19.93
CA CYS A 193 23.77 1.18 -19.43
C CYS A 193 22.78 1.81 -20.41
N ILE A 194 21.75 2.45 -19.86
CA ILE A 194 20.84 3.35 -20.59
C ILE A 194 20.89 4.73 -19.92
N PHE A 195 20.39 5.75 -20.62
CA PHE A 195 20.42 7.13 -20.16
C PHE A 195 19.02 7.72 -20.11
N ALA A 196 18.71 8.50 -19.08
CA ALA A 196 17.44 9.20 -18.98
C ALA A 196 17.58 10.58 -18.32
N GLU A 197 16.72 11.53 -18.66
CA GLU A 197 16.65 12.82 -17.96
C GLU A 197 16.15 12.63 -16.52
N SER A 198 15.03 11.92 -16.37
CA SER A 198 14.39 11.63 -15.09
C SER A 198 14.27 10.14 -14.82
N VAL A 199 14.35 9.75 -13.54
CA VAL A 199 14.21 8.36 -13.09
C VAL A 199 13.13 8.27 -12.02
N VAL A 200 12.23 7.30 -12.19
CA VAL A 200 11.23 6.93 -11.20
C VAL A 200 11.60 5.58 -10.58
N LEU A 201 11.70 5.54 -9.26
CA LEU A 201 11.85 4.32 -8.49
C LEU A 201 10.47 3.79 -8.09
N ALA A 202 10.05 2.72 -8.77
CA ALA A 202 8.82 1.95 -8.51
C ALA A 202 9.15 0.52 -8.08
N MET A 203 10.22 0.37 -7.29
CA MET A 203 10.90 -0.90 -6.99
C MET A 203 10.23 -1.75 -5.91
N GLY A 204 9.15 -1.25 -5.31
CA GLY A 204 8.41 -1.92 -4.25
C GLY A 204 9.08 -1.85 -2.88
N GLY A 205 8.42 -2.44 -1.89
CA GLY A 205 8.88 -2.49 -0.51
C GLY A 205 9.59 -3.80 -0.18
N LYS A 206 10.48 -3.76 0.83
CA LYS A 206 11.07 -4.95 1.43
C LYS A 206 10.88 -4.94 2.94
N GLN A 207 10.60 -6.09 3.52
CA GLN A 207 10.69 -6.27 4.96
C GLN A 207 12.09 -6.76 5.33
N SER A 208 12.54 -6.44 6.53
CA SER A 208 13.83 -6.90 7.05
C SER A 208 13.60 -7.49 8.44
N LEU A 209 14.38 -8.53 8.75
CA LEU A 209 14.37 -9.10 10.09
C LEU A 209 14.87 -8.05 11.10
N PRO A 210 14.25 -7.97 12.29
CA PRO A 210 14.59 -6.96 13.28
C PRO A 210 15.80 -7.39 14.11
N THR A 211 16.98 -7.43 13.48
CA THR A 211 18.22 -7.96 14.08
C THR A 211 18.69 -7.21 15.31
N THR A 212 18.25 -5.95 15.48
CA THR A 212 18.57 -5.12 16.65
C THR A 212 17.52 -5.19 17.76
N ASP A 213 16.28 -5.59 17.44
CA ASP A 213 15.17 -5.60 18.42
C ASP A 213 14.96 -6.97 19.07
N LEU A 214 15.50 -8.04 18.47
CA LEU A 214 15.29 -9.42 18.90
C LEU A 214 16.62 -10.12 19.22
N SER A 215 16.59 -11.00 20.22
CA SER A 215 17.74 -11.88 20.52
C SER A 215 17.94 -12.91 19.40
N ALA A 216 19.12 -13.55 19.35
CA ALA A 216 19.42 -14.59 18.36
C ALA A 216 18.40 -15.76 18.39
N SER A 217 17.94 -16.16 19.58
CA SER A 217 16.93 -17.23 19.73
C SER A 217 15.54 -16.80 19.26
N GLN A 218 15.19 -15.52 19.42
CA GLN A 218 13.94 -14.96 18.89
C GLN A 218 14.01 -14.81 17.37
N LEU A 219 15.12 -14.33 16.82
CA LEU A 219 15.33 -14.21 15.38
C LEU A 219 15.21 -15.56 14.67
N ALA A 220 15.74 -16.64 15.25
CA ALA A 220 15.69 -17.99 14.69
C ALA A 220 14.26 -18.53 14.48
N LYS A 221 13.27 -17.97 15.20
CA LYS A 221 11.85 -18.31 15.08
C LYS A 221 10.99 -17.16 14.53
N THR A 222 11.63 -16.14 13.95
CA THR A 222 10.96 -14.96 13.41
C THR A 222 10.67 -15.11 11.92
N TRP A 223 9.44 -14.79 11.54
CA TRP A 223 8.92 -14.75 10.18
C TRP A 223 8.52 -13.33 9.83
N LEU A 224 8.63 -12.96 8.57
CA LEU A 224 8.14 -11.67 8.07
C LEU A 224 6.70 -11.82 7.59
N SER A 225 5.84 -10.84 7.89
CA SER A 225 4.44 -10.87 7.44
C SER A 225 4.30 -11.05 5.93
N ASP A 226 5.22 -10.47 5.17
CA ASP A 226 5.25 -10.55 3.71
C ASP A 226 5.40 -11.99 3.19
N ALA A 227 6.18 -12.81 3.90
CA ALA A 227 6.34 -14.22 3.58
C ALA A 227 5.13 -15.03 4.08
N VAL A 228 4.63 -14.74 5.28
CA VAL A 228 3.50 -15.47 5.89
C VAL A 228 2.19 -15.27 5.13
N LEU A 229 2.00 -14.09 4.53
CA LEU A 229 0.79 -13.75 3.76
C LEU A 229 0.87 -14.19 2.30
N ARG A 230 1.85 -15.01 1.93
CA ARG A 230 2.06 -15.58 0.59
C ARG A 230 2.47 -17.05 0.69
N GLU A 231 2.38 -17.77 -0.41
CA GLU A 231 3.00 -19.09 -0.51
C GLU A 231 4.46 -19.00 -1.01
N PRO A 232 5.35 -19.92 -0.60
CA PRO A 232 5.12 -21.05 0.33
C PRO A 232 5.20 -20.68 1.82
N GLY A 233 5.43 -19.40 2.16
CA GLY A 233 5.74 -18.99 3.53
C GLY A 233 4.63 -19.30 4.54
N ARG A 234 3.35 -19.20 4.15
CA ARG A 234 2.22 -19.67 4.95
C ARG A 234 2.35 -21.16 5.29
N GLY A 235 2.55 -22.02 4.29
CA GLY A 235 2.71 -23.46 4.49
C GLY A 235 3.93 -23.84 5.34
N MET A 236 5.03 -23.09 5.19
CA MET A 236 6.24 -23.28 6.00
C MET A 236 6.01 -22.93 7.47
N LEU A 237 5.38 -21.78 7.76
CA LEU A 237 5.00 -21.42 9.13
C LEU A 237 4.03 -22.45 9.72
N ALA A 238 3.06 -22.91 8.92
CA ALA A 238 2.11 -23.91 9.37
C ALA A 238 2.80 -25.23 9.75
N SER A 239 3.78 -25.66 8.95
CA SER A 239 4.58 -26.86 9.21
C SER A 239 5.43 -26.72 10.49
N ALA A 240 6.06 -25.56 10.68
CA ALA A 240 6.84 -25.25 11.88
C ALA A 240 5.96 -25.28 13.14
N LEU A 241 4.77 -24.66 13.07
CA LEU A 241 3.80 -24.71 14.14
C LEU A 241 3.31 -26.13 14.41
N ALA A 242 2.98 -26.91 13.37
CA ALA A 242 2.51 -28.29 13.50
C ALA A 242 3.54 -29.20 14.19
N ALA A 243 4.84 -29.00 13.94
CA ALA A 243 5.92 -29.77 14.57
C ALA A 243 6.20 -29.36 16.02
N ALA A 244 5.83 -28.15 16.43
CA ALA A 244 6.18 -27.64 17.75
C ALA A 244 5.30 -28.20 18.89
N PRO A 245 5.83 -28.35 20.12
CA PRO A 245 5.03 -28.80 21.27
C PRO A 245 3.88 -27.84 21.63
N GLN A 246 4.09 -26.54 21.47
CA GLN A 246 3.09 -25.49 21.70
C GLN A 246 2.80 -24.75 20.40
N LYS A 247 1.56 -24.29 20.20
CA LYS A 247 1.14 -23.56 18.99
C LYS A 247 1.08 -22.05 19.21
N LYS A 248 1.95 -21.52 20.06
CA LYS A 248 1.93 -20.09 20.44
C LYS A 248 2.55 -19.22 19.35
N VAL A 249 1.85 -18.17 18.94
CA VAL A 249 2.32 -17.20 17.96
C VAL A 249 2.34 -15.81 18.58
N CYS A 250 3.46 -15.10 18.42
CA CYS A 250 3.56 -13.69 18.80
C CYS A 250 3.69 -12.84 17.52
N ILE A 251 2.68 -12.03 17.24
CA ILE A 251 2.64 -11.10 16.11
C ILE A 251 3.06 -9.72 16.64
N VAL A 252 4.06 -9.10 16.01
CA VAL A 252 4.53 -7.76 16.40
C VAL A 252 4.09 -6.75 15.35
N GLY A 253 3.14 -5.90 15.71
CA GLY A 253 2.54 -4.88 14.85
C GLY A 253 1.09 -4.61 15.21
N GLY A 254 0.61 -3.39 14.99
CA GLY A 254 -0.76 -2.95 15.32
C GLY A 254 -1.60 -2.49 14.12
N SER A 255 -1.14 -2.80 12.90
CA SER A 255 -1.74 -2.31 11.65
C SER A 255 -2.25 -3.48 10.82
N HIS A 256 -2.79 -3.19 9.62
CA HIS A 256 -3.44 -4.15 8.74
C HIS A 256 -2.72 -5.50 8.60
N SER A 257 -1.42 -5.51 8.27
CA SER A 257 -0.66 -6.76 8.08
C SER A 257 -0.67 -7.68 9.30
N ALA A 258 -0.64 -7.14 10.52
CA ALA A 258 -0.66 -7.94 11.75
C ALA A 258 -2.01 -8.67 11.93
N PHE A 259 -3.10 -7.96 11.67
CA PHE A 259 -4.45 -8.53 11.74
C PHE A 259 -4.74 -9.47 10.57
N SER A 260 -4.21 -9.19 9.38
CA SER A 260 -4.25 -10.12 8.25
C SER A 260 -3.53 -11.43 8.56
N VAL A 261 -2.33 -11.37 9.18
CA VAL A 261 -1.62 -12.60 9.60
C VAL A 261 -2.46 -13.39 10.61
N ALA A 262 -2.99 -12.72 11.64
CA ALA A 262 -3.84 -13.37 12.63
C ALA A 262 -5.07 -14.01 11.97
N TRP A 263 -5.75 -13.27 11.10
CA TRP A 263 -6.90 -13.76 10.34
C TRP A 263 -6.53 -15.00 9.52
N THR A 264 -5.43 -14.97 8.76
CA THR A 264 -4.95 -16.11 7.96
C THR A 264 -4.65 -17.35 8.82
N LEU A 265 -4.07 -17.17 10.01
CA LEU A 265 -3.81 -18.27 10.94
C LEU A 265 -5.10 -18.87 11.51
N LEU A 266 -6.15 -18.06 11.69
CA LEU A 266 -7.43 -18.50 12.22
C LEU A 266 -8.33 -19.17 11.19
N GLN A 267 -8.11 -18.91 9.90
CA GLN A 267 -8.91 -19.48 8.84
C GLN A 267 -8.78 -21.00 8.80
N LYS A 268 -9.89 -21.68 8.48
CA LYS A 268 -9.88 -23.14 8.34
C LYS A 268 -8.86 -23.53 7.27
N PRO A 269 -7.99 -24.52 7.54
CA PRO A 269 -7.03 -24.98 6.57
C PRO A 269 -7.76 -25.45 5.31
N THR A 270 -7.17 -25.17 4.15
CA THR A 270 -7.63 -25.81 2.91
C THR A 270 -7.33 -27.32 3.02
N GLN A 271 -8.03 -28.18 2.27
CA GLN A 271 -7.92 -29.66 2.40
C GLN A 271 -6.48 -30.23 2.31
N LYS A 272 -5.47 -29.43 1.94
CA LYS A 272 -4.06 -29.80 1.83
C LYS A 272 -3.20 -29.49 3.06
N ASP A 273 -3.69 -28.69 4.01
CA ASP A 273 -2.91 -28.24 5.17
C ASP A 273 -3.10 -29.15 6.38
N LYS A 274 -2.02 -29.47 7.11
CA LYS A 274 -2.13 -30.07 8.45
C LYS A 274 -2.85 -29.10 9.37
N THR A 275 -3.98 -29.51 9.93
CA THR A 275 -4.83 -28.67 10.77
C THR A 275 -4.09 -28.19 12.02
N ILE A 276 -3.89 -26.87 12.14
CA ILE A 276 -3.42 -26.25 13.38
C ILE A 276 -4.65 -25.83 14.17
N SER A 277 -4.77 -26.34 15.39
CA SER A 277 -5.78 -25.89 16.34
C SER A 277 -5.11 -24.95 17.35
N PHE A 278 -5.64 -23.73 17.47
CA PHE A 278 -5.20 -22.75 18.45
C PHE A 278 -6.16 -22.75 19.65
N ALA A 279 -5.61 -22.89 20.86
CA ALA A 279 -6.33 -22.72 22.09
C ALA A 279 -6.54 -21.23 22.41
N ALA A 280 -7.32 -20.95 23.46
CA ALA A 280 -7.54 -19.60 23.93
C ALA A 280 -6.20 -18.90 24.22
N LYS A 281 -6.03 -17.69 23.70
CA LYS A 281 -4.85 -16.83 23.86
C LYS A 281 -3.53 -17.38 23.29
N ASP A 282 -3.56 -18.38 22.42
CA ASP A 282 -2.34 -18.89 21.76
C ASP A 282 -1.71 -17.87 20.80
N ILE A 283 -2.52 -16.97 20.23
CA ILE A 283 -2.04 -15.88 19.37
C ILE A 283 -2.01 -14.59 20.20
N THR A 284 -0.84 -13.96 20.26
CA THR A 284 -0.64 -12.67 20.93
C THR A 284 -0.27 -11.62 19.89
N ILE A 285 -0.99 -10.50 19.84
CA ILE A 285 -0.62 -9.34 19.02
C ILE A 285 -0.06 -8.26 19.94
N LEU A 286 1.23 -7.95 19.77
CA LEU A 286 1.91 -6.84 20.43
C LEU A 286 1.81 -5.59 19.57
N HIS A 287 1.25 -4.51 20.11
CA HIS A 287 1.12 -3.24 19.40
C HIS A 287 1.54 -2.06 20.28
N ARG A 288 2.13 -1.02 19.67
CA ARG A 288 2.67 0.16 20.39
C ARG A 288 1.68 1.31 20.56
N ALA A 289 0.67 1.37 19.70
CA ALA A 289 -0.31 2.44 19.64
C ALA A 289 -1.74 1.85 19.66
N PRO A 290 -2.77 2.63 20.03
CA PRO A 290 -4.15 2.19 19.93
C PRO A 290 -4.47 1.68 18.52
N VAL A 291 -5.13 0.52 18.43
CA VAL A 291 -5.62 -0.02 17.17
C VAL A 291 -6.84 0.81 16.76
N ARG A 292 -6.89 1.21 15.49
CA ARG A 292 -7.94 2.07 14.94
C ARG A 292 -8.65 1.36 13.82
N CYS A 293 -9.94 1.63 13.64
CA CYS A 293 -10.72 1.13 12.52
C CYS A 293 -11.09 2.27 11.57
N TYR A 294 -11.16 1.95 10.29
CA TYR A 294 -11.68 2.83 9.26
C TYR A 294 -13.21 2.81 9.27
N TYR A 295 -13.79 3.97 8.99
CA TYR A 295 -15.22 4.15 8.78
C TYR A 295 -15.45 5.10 7.62
N ALA A 296 -16.40 4.76 6.74
CA ALA A 296 -16.71 5.62 5.61
C ALA A 296 -17.40 6.91 6.08
N THR A 297 -18.15 6.82 7.18
CA THR A 297 -18.89 7.94 7.76
C THR A 297 -18.77 8.01 9.29
N LYS A 298 -18.97 9.21 9.85
CA LYS A 298 -19.11 9.42 11.30
C LYS A 298 -20.16 8.52 11.93
N LYS A 299 -21.31 8.37 11.27
CA LYS A 299 -22.46 7.59 11.76
C LYS A 299 -22.11 6.12 11.97
N GLU A 300 -21.34 5.52 11.05
CA GLU A 300 -20.88 4.13 11.20
C GLU A 300 -19.92 3.98 12.39
N ALA A 301 -19.04 4.94 12.60
CA ALA A 301 -18.11 4.93 13.73
C ALA A 301 -18.86 5.04 15.07
N GLU A 302 -19.81 5.97 15.17
CA GLU A 302 -20.64 6.15 16.39
C GLU A 302 -21.50 4.91 16.67
N ALA A 303 -22.01 4.23 15.64
CA ALA A 303 -22.75 2.98 15.79
C ALA A 303 -21.90 1.85 16.38
N ASP A 304 -20.59 1.87 16.14
CA ASP A 304 -19.61 0.95 16.74
C ASP A 304 -19.07 1.46 18.09
N GLY A 305 -19.66 2.52 18.66
CA GLY A 305 -19.25 3.11 19.93
C GLY A 305 -17.94 3.91 19.86
N VAL A 306 -17.46 4.24 18.66
CA VAL A 306 -16.25 5.05 18.47
C VAL A 306 -16.61 6.52 18.63
N VAL A 307 -15.91 7.19 19.55
CA VAL A 307 -15.99 8.65 19.67
C VAL A 307 -15.24 9.27 18.49
N VAL A 308 -15.95 10.06 17.68
CA VAL A 308 -15.39 10.71 16.50
C VAL A 308 -15.18 12.19 16.77
N ASP A 309 -13.94 12.57 17.04
CA ASP A 309 -13.55 13.95 17.27
C ASP A 309 -13.28 14.70 15.95
N LYS A 310 -12.82 13.99 14.91
CA LYS A 310 -12.38 14.57 13.64
C LYS A 310 -12.72 13.64 12.47
N LEU A 311 -12.84 14.25 11.31
CA LEU A 311 -13.12 13.59 10.04
C LEU A 311 -12.09 14.07 9.02
N ASP A 312 -11.79 13.22 8.03
CA ASP A 312 -11.07 13.67 6.85
C ASP A 312 -11.97 14.55 5.95
N LYS A 313 -11.39 15.09 4.87
CA LYS A 313 -12.11 15.96 3.91
C LYS A 313 -13.31 15.26 3.25
N CYS A 314 -13.27 13.93 3.15
CA CYS A 314 -14.31 13.10 2.57
C CYS A 314 -15.39 12.69 3.59
N GLY A 315 -15.24 13.06 4.87
CA GLY A 315 -16.16 12.67 5.94
C GLY A 315 -15.91 11.27 6.50
N SER A 316 -14.77 10.66 6.17
CA SER A 316 -14.34 9.35 6.67
C SER A 316 -13.46 9.48 7.91
N VAL A 317 -13.39 8.40 8.70
CA VAL A 317 -12.61 8.32 9.93
C VAL A 317 -11.42 7.37 9.71
N ASN A 318 -10.22 7.78 10.13
CA ASN A 318 -9.00 6.96 10.04
C ASN A 318 -8.68 6.42 8.62
N THR A 319 -8.88 7.21 7.57
CA THR A 319 -8.78 6.78 6.16
C THR A 319 -7.47 6.06 5.80
N PHE A 320 -6.33 6.53 6.30
CA PHE A 320 -5.02 5.94 5.98
C PHE A 320 -4.46 5.02 7.06
N THR A 321 -5.03 5.03 8.27
CA THR A 321 -4.46 4.34 9.44
C THR A 321 -5.37 3.26 10.01
N GLY A 322 -6.65 3.26 9.64
CA GLY A 322 -7.66 2.38 10.20
C GLY A 322 -7.66 0.99 9.55
N LEU A 323 -7.89 -0.03 10.37
CA LEU A 323 -8.23 -1.38 9.92
C LEU A 323 -9.56 -1.37 9.17
N ARG A 324 -9.60 -2.16 8.10
CA ARG A 324 -10.72 -2.35 7.19
C ARG A 324 -11.11 -3.82 7.12
N GLU A 325 -12.37 -4.08 6.82
CA GLU A 325 -12.89 -5.37 6.37
C GLU A 325 -12.48 -6.54 7.29
N ASP A 326 -11.86 -7.61 6.77
CA ASP A 326 -11.45 -8.79 7.56
C ASP A 326 -10.65 -8.44 8.82
N ALA A 327 -9.73 -7.48 8.71
CA ALA A 327 -8.91 -7.03 9.84
C ALA A 327 -9.74 -6.27 10.89
N LYS A 328 -10.68 -5.43 10.43
CA LYS A 328 -11.62 -4.71 11.30
C LYS A 328 -12.56 -5.69 12.01
N ALA A 329 -13.16 -6.61 11.26
CA ALA A 329 -14.07 -7.62 11.79
C ALA A 329 -13.38 -8.51 12.84
N LEU A 330 -12.14 -8.93 12.56
CA LEU A 330 -11.35 -9.68 13.53
C LEU A 330 -11.06 -8.86 14.79
N PHE A 331 -10.62 -7.62 14.66
CA PHE A 331 -10.38 -6.74 15.81
C PHE A 331 -11.64 -6.58 16.67
N GLN A 332 -12.79 -6.32 16.05
CA GLN A 332 -14.07 -6.19 16.75
C GLN A 332 -14.50 -7.49 17.44
N ALA A 333 -14.25 -8.65 16.82
CA ALA A 333 -14.53 -9.94 17.43
C ALA A 333 -13.64 -10.20 18.66
N ILE A 334 -12.39 -9.74 18.64
CA ILE A 334 -11.47 -9.84 19.79
C ILE A 334 -11.94 -8.94 20.92
N GLU A 335 -12.24 -7.66 20.65
CA GLU A 335 -12.71 -6.69 21.65
C GLU A 335 -14.05 -7.12 22.28
N ALA A 336 -14.94 -7.73 21.49
CA ALA A 336 -16.20 -8.29 21.98
C ALA A 336 -16.07 -9.64 22.71
N GLY A 337 -14.84 -10.17 22.84
CA GLY A 337 -14.58 -11.47 23.47
C GLY A 337 -15.08 -12.70 22.70
N LYS A 338 -15.49 -12.52 21.43
CA LYS A 338 -15.99 -13.60 20.55
C LYS A 338 -14.85 -14.44 19.97
N GLU A 339 -13.71 -13.81 19.67
CA GLU A 339 -12.49 -14.51 19.25
C GLU A 339 -11.52 -14.62 20.43
N THR A 340 -11.53 -15.78 21.09
CA THR A 340 -10.76 -16.01 22.33
C THR A 340 -9.35 -16.54 22.08
N ARG A 341 -9.03 -16.98 20.86
CA ARG A 341 -7.71 -17.54 20.52
C ARG A 341 -6.65 -16.45 20.38
N VAL A 342 -7.08 -15.21 20.09
CA VAL A 342 -6.22 -14.04 19.97
C VAL A 342 -6.35 -13.15 21.20
N ARG A 343 -5.23 -12.62 21.69
CA ARG A 343 -5.19 -11.55 22.69
C ARG A 343 -4.37 -10.37 22.18
N LEU A 344 -4.82 -9.16 22.49
CA LEU A 344 -4.10 -7.92 22.19
C LEU A 344 -3.30 -7.48 23.42
N PHE A 345 -2.11 -6.95 23.19
CA PHE A 345 -1.30 -6.38 24.25
C PHE A 345 -0.67 -5.06 23.81
N HIS A 346 -1.11 -3.98 24.45
CA HIS A 346 -0.57 -2.63 24.23
C HIS A 346 0.75 -2.49 24.97
N VAL A 347 1.85 -2.47 24.21
CA VAL A 347 3.20 -2.29 24.75
C VAL A 347 3.41 -0.83 25.16
N ARG A 348 3.62 -0.60 26.45
CA ARG A 348 4.04 0.67 27.05
C ARG A 348 5.48 0.54 27.57
N LYS A 349 6.14 1.65 27.97
CA LYS A 349 7.52 1.61 28.48
C LYS A 349 7.72 0.62 29.65
N GLN A 350 6.71 0.43 30.49
CA GLN A 350 6.74 -0.49 31.62
C GLN A 350 6.44 -1.95 31.24
N SER A 351 6.05 -2.21 29.99
CA SER A 351 5.60 -3.52 29.51
C SER A 351 6.74 -4.42 29.03
N ALA A 352 8.01 -4.00 29.17
CA ALA A 352 9.16 -4.74 28.68
C ALA A 352 9.21 -6.21 29.16
N PRO A 353 8.95 -6.54 30.44
CA PRO A 353 8.94 -7.93 30.89
C PRO A 353 7.88 -8.78 30.18
N VAL A 354 6.68 -8.23 29.95
CA VAL A 354 5.58 -8.94 29.30
C VAL A 354 5.84 -9.12 27.80
N GLN A 355 6.45 -8.12 27.16
CA GLN A 355 6.91 -8.23 25.78
C GLN A 355 7.94 -9.35 25.64
N THR A 356 8.98 -9.36 26.48
CA THR A 356 10.01 -10.40 26.48
C THR A 356 9.40 -11.78 26.72
N GLN A 357 8.52 -11.90 27.72
CA GLN A 357 7.82 -13.15 28.01
C GLN A 357 6.99 -13.66 26.81
N ALA A 358 6.27 -12.77 26.11
CA ALA A 358 5.48 -13.13 24.94
C ALA A 358 6.36 -13.61 23.78
N LEU A 359 7.47 -12.92 23.53
CA LEU A 359 8.43 -13.29 22.48
C LEU A 359 9.14 -14.61 22.81
N ASP A 360 9.56 -14.80 24.06
CA ASP A 360 10.27 -16.01 24.51
C ASP A 360 9.37 -17.24 24.51
N ALA A 361 8.13 -17.11 24.99
CA ALA A 361 7.15 -18.20 25.03
C ALA A 361 6.56 -18.57 23.66
N ALA A 362 6.72 -17.72 22.64
CA ALA A 362 6.20 -17.99 21.31
C ALA A 362 6.99 -19.09 20.60
N THR A 363 6.28 -19.97 19.90
CA THR A 363 6.87 -20.91 18.95
C THR A 363 7.29 -20.20 17.67
N ALA A 364 6.50 -19.23 17.22
CA ALA A 364 6.80 -18.39 16.07
C ALA A 364 6.52 -16.93 16.39
N ILE A 365 7.44 -16.06 15.95
CA ILE A 365 7.26 -14.62 15.98
C ILE A 365 6.95 -14.17 14.55
N VAL A 366 5.91 -13.36 14.33
CA VAL A 366 5.64 -12.77 13.01
C VAL A 366 5.81 -11.26 13.09
N TRP A 367 6.82 -10.74 12.39
CA TRP A 367 7.18 -9.34 12.36
C TRP A 367 6.37 -8.59 11.30
N CYS A 368 5.52 -7.66 11.75
CA CYS A 368 4.56 -6.91 10.95
C CYS A 368 4.79 -5.39 11.07
N CYS A 369 6.04 -4.94 11.18
CA CYS A 369 6.37 -3.52 11.42
C CYS A 369 6.56 -2.68 10.15
N GLY A 370 5.92 -3.08 9.05
CA GLY A 370 5.92 -2.33 7.78
C GLY A 370 7.05 -2.72 6.83
N TYR A 371 7.21 -1.91 5.79
CA TYR A 371 8.16 -2.11 4.69
C TYR A 371 9.13 -0.94 4.62
N GLY A 372 10.41 -1.25 4.44
CA GLY A 372 11.39 -0.31 3.91
C GLY A 372 11.37 -0.30 2.39
N THR A 373 12.17 0.56 1.78
CA THR A 373 12.26 0.65 0.32
C THR A 373 13.20 -0.41 -0.24
N ASN A 374 12.81 -1.05 -1.35
CA ASN A 374 13.75 -1.83 -2.14
C ASN A 374 14.64 -0.90 -2.97
N MET A 375 15.74 -0.43 -2.38
CA MET A 375 16.65 0.52 -2.99
C MET A 375 17.78 -0.15 -3.78
N ILE A 376 18.18 0.54 -4.85
CA ILE A 376 19.44 0.34 -5.56
C ILE A 376 20.39 1.50 -5.21
N PRO A 377 21.72 1.29 -5.31
CA PRO A 377 22.68 2.37 -5.15
C PRO A 377 22.38 3.57 -6.05
N LEU A 378 22.37 4.74 -5.43
CA LEU A 378 22.39 6.04 -6.10
C LEU A 378 23.80 6.60 -5.94
N VAL A 379 24.41 7.05 -7.03
CA VAL A 379 25.76 7.58 -7.01
C VAL A 379 25.88 8.89 -7.79
N HIS A 380 26.81 9.72 -7.38
CA HIS A 380 27.27 10.87 -8.14
C HIS A 380 28.20 10.42 -9.30
N GLY A 381 28.43 11.30 -10.27
CA GLY A 381 29.30 11.01 -11.42
C GLY A 381 30.78 10.81 -11.06
N ASP A 382 31.20 11.19 -9.86
CA ASP A 382 32.52 10.87 -9.30
C ASP A 382 32.56 9.51 -8.58
N GLY A 383 31.44 8.77 -8.58
CA GLY A 383 31.29 7.48 -7.93
C GLY A 383 30.95 7.55 -6.44
N THR A 384 30.85 8.74 -5.84
CA THR A 384 30.46 8.86 -4.43
C THR A 384 28.98 8.50 -4.22
N PRO A 385 28.60 7.85 -3.10
CA PRO A 385 27.19 7.55 -2.80
C PRO A 385 26.34 8.82 -2.67
N LEU A 386 25.16 8.79 -3.27
CA LEU A 386 24.12 9.80 -3.09
C LEU A 386 23.15 9.33 -1.99
N GLU A 387 23.37 9.80 -0.77
CA GLU A 387 22.56 9.42 0.39
C GLU A 387 21.20 10.14 0.42
N VAL A 388 20.15 9.38 0.68
CA VAL A 388 18.75 9.85 0.72
C VAL A 388 18.16 9.69 2.11
N SER A 389 17.20 10.53 2.48
CA SER A 389 16.59 10.46 3.81
C SER A 389 15.70 9.22 3.92
N HIS A 390 15.78 8.56 5.08
CA HIS A 390 14.95 7.42 5.43
C HIS A 390 14.18 7.69 6.70
N SER A 391 12.92 7.27 6.68
CA SER A 391 12.12 7.22 7.89
C SER A 391 12.48 6.03 8.79
N ARG A 392 11.99 6.06 10.04
CA ARG A 392 12.24 5.04 11.08
C ARG A 392 11.91 3.58 10.69
N GLY A 393 11.18 3.36 9.59
CA GLY A 393 10.88 2.02 9.03
C GLY A 393 11.72 1.62 7.82
N GLY A 394 12.73 2.41 7.45
CA GLY A 394 13.59 2.18 6.28
C GLY A 394 12.98 2.63 4.94
N ALA A 395 11.76 3.15 4.94
CA ALA A 395 11.16 3.75 3.75
C ALA A 395 11.81 5.10 3.45
N VAL A 396 12.21 5.30 2.20
CA VAL A 396 12.78 6.55 1.67
C VAL A 396 11.74 7.65 1.74
N GLU A 397 12.17 8.82 2.19
CA GLU A 397 11.33 9.99 2.27
C GLU A 397 11.24 10.67 0.91
N ILE A 398 10.04 11.14 0.60
CA ILE A 398 9.75 11.92 -0.60
C ILE A 398 9.04 13.22 -0.22
N ASP A 399 9.28 14.26 -1.00
CA ASP A 399 8.62 15.55 -0.81
C ASP A 399 7.17 15.54 -1.33
N LEU A 400 6.50 16.69 -1.28
CA LEU A 400 5.11 16.83 -1.75
C LEU A 400 4.96 16.72 -3.27
N HIS A 401 6.06 16.76 -4.01
CA HIS A 401 6.12 16.56 -5.46
C HIS A 401 6.55 15.12 -5.84
N GLY A 402 6.70 14.23 -4.86
CA GLY A 402 7.11 12.84 -5.08
C GLY A 402 8.61 12.66 -5.39
N ARG A 403 9.42 13.69 -5.17
CA ARG A 403 10.89 13.65 -5.35
C ARG A 403 11.56 13.07 -4.14
N LEU A 404 12.62 12.28 -4.34
CA LEU A 404 13.49 11.84 -3.25
C LEU A 404 14.16 13.05 -2.60
N VAL A 405 14.39 12.97 -1.29
CA VAL A 405 15.09 14.02 -0.53
C VAL A 405 16.47 13.53 -0.07
N ARG A 406 17.46 14.42 -0.11
CA ARG A 406 18.83 14.15 0.35
C ARG A 406 18.86 13.93 1.86
N ALA A 407 19.71 13.01 2.33
CA ALA A 407 19.85 12.75 3.77
C ALA A 407 20.40 13.96 4.54
N GLU A 408 21.41 14.62 3.98
CA GLU A 408 22.15 15.68 4.68
C GLU A 408 21.41 17.01 4.73
N THR A 409 20.83 17.42 3.60
CA THR A 409 20.24 18.76 3.44
C THR A 409 18.72 18.75 3.49
N HIS A 410 18.09 17.57 3.42
CA HIS A 410 16.64 17.40 3.18
C HIS A 410 16.13 18.12 1.92
N ALA A 411 17.02 18.55 1.03
CA ALA A 411 16.65 19.16 -0.24
C ALA A 411 16.14 18.09 -1.23
N PRO A 412 15.15 18.41 -2.07
CA PRO A 412 14.66 17.50 -3.09
C PRO A 412 15.70 17.25 -4.20
N ILE A 413 15.56 16.11 -4.88
CA ILE A 413 16.38 15.72 -6.03
C ILE A 413 15.48 15.76 -7.27
N ASP A 414 15.64 16.80 -8.09
CA ASP A 414 14.68 17.15 -9.17
C ASP A 414 14.50 16.13 -10.28
N TYR A 415 15.39 15.15 -10.37
CA TYR A 415 15.39 14.11 -11.40
C TYR A 415 15.12 12.70 -10.86
N LEU A 416 14.90 12.56 -9.54
CA LEU A 416 14.61 11.27 -8.90
C LEU A 416 13.26 11.30 -8.20
N PHE A 417 12.36 10.43 -8.62
CA PHE A 417 11.02 10.29 -8.06
C PHE A 417 10.84 8.92 -7.43
N GLY A 418 9.99 8.84 -6.40
CA GLY A 418 9.63 7.61 -5.72
C GLY A 418 8.12 7.37 -5.76
N ILE A 419 7.71 6.14 -6.08
CA ILE A 419 6.30 5.74 -6.07
C ILE A 419 6.13 4.28 -5.67
N GLY A 420 5.03 3.96 -5.00
CA GLY A 420 4.74 2.60 -4.55
C GLY A 420 5.11 2.35 -3.09
N VAL A 421 4.94 1.09 -2.65
CA VAL A 421 5.32 0.66 -1.29
C VAL A 421 6.79 0.98 -1.04
N GLY A 422 7.09 1.62 0.10
CA GLY A 422 8.43 2.09 0.44
C GLY A 422 8.73 3.53 -0.02
N PHE A 423 7.87 4.14 -0.85
CA PHE A 423 7.93 5.56 -1.22
C PHE A 423 6.60 6.22 -0.88
N SER A 424 6.21 6.13 0.39
CA SER A 424 4.87 6.54 0.79
C SER A 424 4.71 8.06 0.68
N LEU A 425 3.71 8.48 -0.11
CA LEU A 425 3.35 9.89 -0.21
C LEU A 425 2.84 10.39 1.13
N ARG A 426 3.27 11.61 1.47
CA ARG A 426 2.77 12.33 2.64
C ARG A 426 1.28 12.60 2.43
N ALA A 427 0.42 11.80 3.06
CA ALA A 427 -0.98 12.14 3.22
C ALA A 427 -1.06 13.24 4.29
N ALA A 428 -2.13 14.04 4.27
CA ALA A 428 -2.32 15.12 5.24
C ALA A 428 -1.98 14.67 6.68
N PHE A 429 -1.62 15.64 7.52
CA PHE A 429 -1.58 15.38 8.96
C PHE A 429 -2.91 14.76 9.38
N ASP A 430 -2.87 13.59 10.01
CA ASP A 430 -4.09 12.99 10.50
C ASP A 430 -4.71 13.83 11.61
N GLU A 431 -5.84 13.33 12.08
CA GLU A 431 -6.60 13.83 13.22
C GLU A 431 -5.71 14.08 14.46
N MET A 432 -4.56 13.41 14.57
CA MET A 432 -3.61 13.50 15.67
C MET A 432 -2.40 14.40 15.39
N ARG A 433 -2.43 15.16 14.28
CA ARG A 433 -1.30 15.95 13.77
C ARG A 433 -0.04 15.11 13.51
N THR A 434 -0.22 13.80 13.35
CA THR A 434 0.84 12.90 12.92
C THR A 434 0.81 12.85 11.41
N GLU A 435 1.98 12.94 10.81
CA GLU A 435 2.08 12.78 9.37
C GLU A 435 1.65 11.36 8.99
N THR A 436 0.60 11.24 8.17
CA THR A 436 0.16 9.95 7.67
C THR A 436 0.66 9.68 6.27
N ARG A 437 0.70 8.40 5.94
CA ARG A 437 1.23 7.90 4.68
C ARG A 437 0.08 7.36 3.87
N ALA A 438 -0.11 7.89 2.67
CA ALA A 438 -1.03 7.31 1.70
C ALA A 438 -0.27 6.23 0.93
N ASP A 439 -0.67 4.98 1.14
CA ASP A 439 -0.07 3.83 0.46
C ASP A 439 -1.17 2.91 -0.06
N GLY A 440 -1.20 2.69 -1.38
CA GLY A 440 -2.22 1.89 -2.04
C GLY A 440 -2.27 2.11 -3.54
N VAL A 441 -2.74 1.11 -4.29
CA VAL A 441 -2.71 1.10 -5.76
C VAL A 441 -3.43 2.31 -6.37
N THR A 442 -4.59 2.67 -5.81
CA THR A 442 -5.36 3.84 -6.26
C THR A 442 -4.61 5.16 -6.05
N VAL A 443 -3.76 5.25 -5.02
CA VAL A 443 -2.89 6.40 -4.75
C VAL A 443 -1.79 6.48 -5.80
N TYR A 444 -1.20 5.34 -6.18
CA TYR A 444 -0.15 5.31 -7.19
C TYR A 444 -0.69 5.73 -8.57
N HIS A 445 -1.82 5.17 -8.99
CA HIS A 445 -2.44 5.46 -10.29
C HIS A 445 -3.00 6.89 -10.38
N ARG A 446 -3.29 7.52 -9.24
CA ARG A 446 -3.80 8.90 -9.17
C ARG A 446 -2.69 9.84 -8.73
N ARG A 447 -2.61 10.16 -7.44
CA ARG A 447 -1.73 11.21 -6.90
C ARG A 447 -0.27 10.99 -7.30
N GLY A 448 0.29 9.80 -7.06
CA GLY A 448 1.70 9.52 -7.32
C GLY A 448 2.09 9.73 -8.79
N ALA A 449 1.36 9.10 -9.70
CA ALA A 449 1.58 9.26 -11.14
C ALA A 449 1.38 10.71 -11.60
N THR A 450 0.37 11.41 -11.07
CA THR A 450 0.10 12.82 -11.44
C THR A 450 1.25 13.74 -11.04
N LEU A 451 1.86 13.54 -9.86
CA LEU A 451 3.01 14.34 -9.42
C LEU A 451 4.22 14.16 -10.36
N ILE A 452 4.50 12.92 -10.77
CA ILE A 452 5.57 12.61 -11.71
C ILE A 452 5.29 13.24 -13.08
N LEU A 453 4.07 13.08 -13.62
CA LEU A 453 3.70 13.63 -14.91
C LEU A 453 3.76 15.16 -14.92
N ALA A 454 3.40 15.83 -13.82
CA ALA A 454 3.51 17.28 -13.70
C ALA A 454 4.98 17.75 -13.75
N SER A 455 5.91 16.93 -13.26
CA SER A 455 7.34 17.23 -13.39
C SER A 455 7.87 17.02 -14.81
N VAL A 456 7.28 16.09 -15.57
CA VAL A 456 7.70 15.77 -16.95
C VAL A 456 7.09 16.73 -17.98
N PHE A 457 5.81 17.07 -17.82
CA PHE A 457 5.02 17.88 -18.77
C PHE A 457 4.75 19.31 -18.32
N GLY A 458 5.13 19.66 -17.09
CA GLY A 458 4.70 20.90 -16.45
C GLY A 458 3.31 20.78 -15.82
N THR A 459 2.90 21.82 -15.10
CA THR A 459 1.68 21.80 -14.28
C THR A 459 0.41 21.94 -15.11
N VAL A 460 0.39 22.78 -16.14
CA VAL A 460 -0.84 23.11 -16.89
C VAL A 460 -1.48 21.89 -17.55
N PRO A 461 -0.76 21.03 -18.30
CA PRO A 461 -1.37 19.86 -18.93
C PRO A 461 -1.86 18.79 -17.95
N VAL A 462 -1.44 18.87 -16.68
CA VAL A 462 -1.64 17.81 -15.68
C VAL A 462 -2.60 18.21 -14.57
N TYR A 463 -2.53 19.46 -14.10
CA TYR A 463 -3.36 20.02 -13.04
C TYR A 463 -4.47 20.95 -13.56
N GLY A 464 -4.37 21.39 -14.81
CA GLY A 464 -5.27 22.36 -15.43
C GLY A 464 -4.75 23.79 -15.33
N HIS A 465 -5.40 24.70 -16.04
CA HIS A 465 -4.89 26.06 -16.32
C HIS A 465 -4.75 26.97 -15.08
N ASP A 466 -5.44 26.64 -13.98
CA ASP A 466 -5.49 27.47 -12.76
C ASP A 466 -4.85 26.80 -11.53
N CYS A 467 -4.16 25.68 -11.73
CA CYS A 467 -3.65 24.86 -10.63
C CYS A 467 -2.14 24.70 -10.76
N VAL A 468 -1.42 25.06 -9.70
CA VAL A 468 0.04 24.84 -9.59
C VAL A 468 0.39 23.65 -8.72
N THR A 469 -0.54 23.16 -7.90
CA THR A 469 -0.37 21.95 -7.07
C THR A 469 -1.48 20.93 -7.26
N PHE A 470 -1.19 19.68 -6.91
CA PHE A 470 -2.17 18.59 -6.89
C PHE A 470 -3.34 18.91 -5.94
N GLU A 471 -3.06 19.50 -4.78
CA GLU A 471 -4.09 19.85 -3.79
C GLU A 471 -5.06 20.90 -4.33
N GLN A 472 -4.58 21.90 -5.07
CA GLN A 472 -5.43 22.90 -5.73
C GLN A 472 -6.32 22.26 -6.80
N MET A 473 -5.77 21.34 -7.59
CA MET A 473 -6.55 20.57 -8.58
C MET A 473 -7.68 19.80 -7.89
N VAL A 474 -7.38 19.05 -6.82
CA VAL A 474 -8.40 18.30 -6.07
C VAL A 474 -9.46 19.21 -5.48
N GLU A 475 -9.07 20.33 -4.86
CA GLU A 475 -10.01 21.29 -4.28
C GLU A 475 -10.93 21.92 -5.35
N LYS A 476 -10.39 22.25 -6.52
CA LYS A 476 -11.17 22.75 -7.68
C LYS A 476 -12.21 21.71 -8.11
N CYS A 477 -11.82 20.45 -8.23
CA CYS A 477 -12.71 19.34 -8.60
C CYS A 477 -13.81 19.11 -7.55
N GLU A 478 -13.47 19.11 -6.25
CA GLU A 478 -14.44 18.97 -5.16
C GLU A 478 -15.45 20.12 -5.12
N ARG A 479 -14.99 21.36 -5.34
CA ARG A 479 -15.85 22.55 -5.37
C ARG A 479 -16.85 22.49 -6.53
N ARG A 480 -16.43 22.02 -7.70
CA ARG A 480 -17.31 21.78 -8.85
C ARG A 480 -18.38 20.73 -8.50
N ARG A 481 -17.96 19.57 -7.99
CA ARG A 481 -18.89 18.50 -7.59
C ARG A 481 -19.95 18.96 -6.58
N LYS A 482 -19.55 19.74 -5.56
CA LYS A 482 -20.49 20.33 -4.59
C LYS A 482 -21.44 21.35 -5.21
N LYS A 483 -21.01 22.08 -6.24
CA LYS A 483 -21.87 23.01 -6.98
C LYS A 483 -22.90 22.23 -7.79
N ASP A 484 -22.48 21.16 -8.45
CA ASP A 484 -23.33 20.33 -9.29
C ASP A 484 -24.40 19.60 -8.44
N ASP A 485 -24.01 19.03 -7.29
CA ASP A 485 -24.94 18.41 -6.34
C ASP A 485 -25.98 19.41 -5.79
N LYS A 486 -25.58 20.68 -5.56
CA LYS A 486 -26.50 21.75 -5.11
C LYS A 486 -27.45 22.22 -6.21
N THR A 487 -27.02 22.22 -7.47
CA THR A 487 -27.89 22.54 -8.61
C THR A 487 -28.88 21.42 -8.93
N VAL A 488 -28.56 20.16 -8.59
CA VAL A 488 -29.51 19.03 -8.73
C VAL A 488 -30.52 18.98 -7.58
N THR A 489 -30.18 19.52 -6.40
CA THR A 489 -31.05 19.52 -5.20
C THR A 489 -31.85 20.81 -4.98
N SER A 490 -31.71 21.82 -5.84
CA SER A 490 -32.56 23.01 -5.83
C SER A 490 -33.66 22.87 -6.89
N PRO A 491 -34.96 22.84 -6.52
CA PRO A 491 -36.01 22.88 -7.51
C PRO A 491 -36.01 24.27 -8.13
N SER A 492 -35.40 24.41 -9.30
CA SER A 492 -35.58 25.60 -10.12
C SER A 492 -37.04 25.66 -10.55
N ALA A 493 -37.76 26.67 -10.06
CA ALA A 493 -39.17 26.95 -10.31
C ALA A 493 -39.51 27.32 -11.77
N ALA A 494 -38.69 26.91 -12.75
CA ALA A 494 -38.84 27.24 -14.16
C ALA A 494 -39.08 26.01 -15.08
N SER A 495 -39.25 24.79 -14.54
CA SER A 495 -39.61 23.62 -15.37
C SER A 495 -41.11 23.24 -15.34
N HIS A 496 -41.95 23.89 -14.53
CA HIS A 496 -43.37 23.52 -14.39
C HIS A 496 -44.31 23.91 -15.54
N HIS A 497 -43.82 24.43 -16.67
CA HIS A 497 -44.68 24.75 -17.82
C HIS A 497 -44.42 23.93 -19.10
N ARG A 498 -43.50 22.95 -19.10
CA ARG A 498 -43.29 22.09 -20.29
C ARG A 498 -43.75 20.63 -20.14
N ASP A 499 -43.98 20.13 -18.93
CA ASP A 499 -44.38 18.73 -18.72
C ASP A 499 -45.89 18.49 -18.62
N ALA A 500 -46.71 19.54 -18.57
CA ALA A 500 -48.17 19.39 -18.54
C ALA A 500 -48.79 19.06 -19.91
N ALA A 501 -48.12 19.38 -21.02
CA ALA A 501 -48.65 19.17 -22.39
C ALA A 501 -48.30 17.79 -22.99
N SER A 502 -47.34 17.07 -22.44
CA SER A 502 -46.93 15.73 -22.91
C SER A 502 -47.63 14.59 -22.16
N LEU A 503 -48.13 14.83 -20.94
CA LEU A 503 -48.86 13.84 -20.14
C LEU A 503 -50.35 13.72 -20.51
N GLN A 504 -50.89 14.64 -21.30
CA GLN A 504 -52.30 14.61 -21.73
C GLN A 504 -52.53 13.86 -23.05
N ARG A 505 -51.46 13.39 -23.72
CA ARG A 505 -51.55 12.57 -24.95
C ARG A 505 -51.33 11.06 -24.75
N LEU A 506 -50.93 10.62 -23.56
CA LEU A 506 -50.79 9.19 -23.22
C LEU A 506 -51.95 8.61 -22.38
N ALA A 507 -52.88 9.45 -21.91
CA ALA A 507 -54.02 9.00 -21.09
C ALA A 507 -55.25 8.56 -21.91
N THR A 508 -55.27 8.77 -23.22
CA THR A 508 -56.42 8.42 -24.09
C THR A 508 -56.30 7.08 -24.81
N ALA A 509 -55.25 6.29 -24.52
CA ALA A 509 -55.01 4.98 -25.16
C ALA A 509 -55.12 3.77 -24.21
N LYS A 510 -55.65 3.97 -22.99
CA LYS A 510 -55.90 2.90 -22.01
C LYS A 510 -57.35 2.94 -21.50
N GLN A 511 -58.29 2.76 -22.41
CA GLN A 511 -59.63 2.24 -22.13
C GLN A 511 -59.99 1.33 -23.30
N ILE A 512 -60.65 0.19 -23.01
CA ILE A 512 -60.79 -1.03 -23.84
C ILE A 512 -59.58 -1.97 -23.62
N SER A 513 -59.68 -3.17 -23.05
CA SER A 513 -60.78 -3.99 -22.54
C SER A 513 -60.13 -5.06 -21.62
N LEU A 514 -60.78 -5.36 -20.50
CA LEU A 514 -60.55 -6.54 -19.66
C LEU A 514 -61.87 -7.29 -19.67
N ASP A 515 -61.91 -8.52 -20.19
CA ASP A 515 -62.74 -9.54 -19.54
C ASP A 515 -62.35 -11.01 -19.85
N ARG A 516 -62.44 -11.81 -18.78
CA ARG A 516 -62.68 -13.27 -18.65
C ARG A 516 -61.65 -14.37 -19.01
N THR A 517 -61.00 -14.89 -17.95
CA THR A 517 -61.14 -16.23 -17.31
C THR A 517 -61.20 -17.56 -18.12
N THR A 518 -60.08 -18.35 -18.03
CA THR A 518 -59.91 -19.82 -17.72
C THR A 518 -60.44 -20.98 -18.64
N PRO A 519 -59.83 -22.22 -18.57
CA PRO A 519 -59.33 -23.05 -19.70
C PRO A 519 -60.10 -24.38 -19.92
N PRO A 520 -59.71 -25.35 -20.82
CA PRO A 520 -58.65 -26.36 -20.57
C PRO A 520 -57.89 -26.95 -21.82
N SER A 521 -56.91 -27.83 -21.57
CA SER A 521 -56.17 -28.74 -22.51
C SER A 521 -56.96 -30.06 -22.77
N PRO A 522 -56.59 -31.11 -23.59
CA PRO A 522 -55.41 -31.38 -24.45
C PRO A 522 -55.69 -32.09 -25.83
N ALA A 523 -54.59 -32.41 -26.57
CA ALA A 523 -54.36 -33.54 -27.52
C ALA A 523 -54.02 -33.22 -29.01
N ALA A 524 -52.99 -33.91 -29.52
CA ALA A 524 -52.25 -33.81 -30.80
C ALA A 524 -52.78 -34.82 -31.88
N PRO A 525 -52.05 -35.31 -32.93
CA PRO A 525 -50.80 -34.90 -33.65
C PRO A 525 -50.83 -35.07 -35.22
N ALA A 526 -49.74 -34.69 -35.94
CA ALA A 526 -49.14 -35.37 -37.14
C ALA A 526 -47.86 -34.62 -37.62
N GLN A 527 -46.63 -35.18 -37.49
CA GLN A 527 -45.77 -35.86 -38.51
C GLN A 527 -45.32 -34.95 -39.69
N THR A 528 -44.04 -34.79 -40.08
CA THR A 528 -42.93 -35.75 -40.33
C THR A 528 -41.53 -35.09 -40.31
N SER A 529 -40.48 -35.89 -40.05
CA SER A 529 -39.04 -35.58 -40.21
C SER A 529 -38.39 -36.48 -41.28
N PRO A 530 -37.12 -36.25 -41.67
CA PRO A 530 -36.14 -37.34 -41.64
C PRO A 530 -34.76 -36.99 -41.03
N ALA A 531 -34.00 -38.05 -40.76
CA ALA A 531 -32.90 -38.23 -39.79
C ALA A 531 -31.46 -38.15 -40.38
N PRO A 532 -30.37 -38.29 -39.58
CA PRO A 532 -28.96 -38.06 -39.94
C PRO A 532 -28.18 -39.34 -40.29
N PRO A 533 -26.92 -39.27 -40.79
CA PRO A 533 -26.11 -40.47 -41.01
C PRO A 533 -24.98 -40.69 -39.98
N SER A 534 -24.61 -41.97 -39.82
CA SER A 534 -23.65 -42.53 -38.85
C SER A 534 -22.48 -43.30 -39.50
N LYS A 535 -21.28 -43.19 -38.90
CA LYS A 535 -20.14 -44.16 -38.72
C LYS A 535 -19.59 -45.04 -39.87
N LEU A 536 -18.26 -44.97 -40.06
CA LEU A 536 -17.28 -46.07 -40.35
C LEU A 536 -15.84 -45.53 -40.07
N LYS A 537 -15.05 -46.03 -39.09
CA LYS A 537 -14.12 -47.19 -39.00
C LYS A 537 -12.64 -46.87 -39.37
N VAL A 538 -11.73 -47.39 -38.53
CA VAL A 538 -10.29 -47.10 -38.24
C VAL A 538 -9.31 -47.53 -39.37
N PRO A 539 -7.99 -47.14 -39.34
CA PRO A 539 -7.00 -47.96 -38.60
C PRO A 539 -5.87 -47.20 -37.88
N VAL A 540 -5.30 -47.91 -36.90
CA VAL A 540 -4.08 -47.62 -36.12
C VAL A 540 -2.83 -47.91 -36.96
N SER A 541 -1.77 -47.11 -36.81
CA SER A 541 -0.40 -47.60 -36.91
C SER A 541 0.52 -46.87 -35.93
N THR A 542 1.31 -47.69 -35.25
CA THR A 542 2.27 -47.44 -34.19
C THR A 542 3.64 -47.03 -34.73
N ALA A 543 4.32 -46.09 -34.05
CA ALA A 543 5.77 -46.07 -33.97
C ALA A 543 6.19 -45.64 -32.56
N SER A 544 6.75 -46.60 -31.83
CA SER A 544 7.35 -46.48 -30.51
C SER A 544 8.79 -45.98 -30.60
N THR A 545 9.20 -45.10 -29.69
CA THR A 545 10.55 -45.21 -29.10
C THR A 545 10.50 -44.79 -27.64
N THR A 546 10.89 -45.73 -26.79
CA THR A 546 11.02 -45.69 -25.34
C THR A 546 12.22 -44.86 -24.89
N CYS A 547 12.12 -44.16 -23.75
CA CYS A 547 13.14 -44.22 -22.70
C CYS A 547 12.73 -43.52 -21.38
N HIS A 548 12.63 -44.35 -20.34
CA HIS A 548 13.14 -44.18 -18.97
C HIS A 548 12.65 -43.01 -18.10
N GLY A 549 11.86 -43.39 -17.08
CA GLY A 549 11.67 -42.58 -15.89
C GLY A 549 12.96 -42.43 -15.09
N ALA A 550 13.19 -41.22 -14.60
CA ALA A 550 14.12 -40.93 -13.53
C ALA A 550 13.48 -39.91 -12.59
N THR A 551 13.20 -40.36 -11.37
CA THR A 551 12.88 -39.53 -10.21
C THR A 551 14.02 -38.56 -9.95
N ILE A 552 13.79 -37.25 -10.10
CA ILE A 552 14.74 -36.23 -9.64
C ILE A 552 14.40 -35.89 -8.19
N VAL A 553 15.21 -36.46 -7.28
CA VAL A 553 15.34 -36.01 -5.90
C VAL A 553 16.11 -34.70 -5.93
N VAL A 554 15.46 -33.60 -5.53
CA VAL A 554 16.13 -32.30 -5.32
C VAL A 554 16.78 -32.33 -3.94
N THR A 555 18.07 -32.65 -3.89
CA THR A 555 18.90 -32.50 -2.70
C THR A 555 19.39 -31.05 -2.61
N VAL A 556 18.95 -30.32 -1.59
CA VAL A 556 19.44 -28.98 -1.26
C VAL A 556 20.74 -29.11 -0.47
N PRO A 557 21.88 -28.54 -0.89
CA PRO A 557 23.08 -28.56 -0.07
C PRO A 557 22.97 -27.52 1.06
N LEU A 558 23.07 -28.03 2.28
CA LEU A 558 23.23 -27.30 3.53
C LEU A 558 24.65 -26.70 3.57
N ILE A 559 24.81 -25.38 3.45
CA ILE A 559 26.10 -24.74 3.70
C ILE A 559 26.25 -24.51 5.21
N VAL A 560 27.05 -25.38 5.80
CA VAL A 560 27.57 -25.32 7.17
C VAL A 560 28.74 -24.34 7.22
N ALA A 561 28.74 -23.46 8.23
CA ALA A 561 29.87 -22.58 8.56
C ALA A 561 31.07 -23.39 9.08
N PRO A 562 32.33 -23.03 8.74
CA PRO A 562 33.48 -23.53 9.48
C PRO A 562 34.02 -22.47 10.43
N GLY A 563 34.12 -22.86 11.70
CA GLY A 563 34.99 -22.23 12.69
C GLY A 563 36.45 -22.69 12.54
N THR A 564 37.36 -21.76 12.86
CA THR A 564 38.67 -21.90 13.53
C THR A 564 39.42 -23.24 13.48
N VAL A 565 40.71 -23.22 13.06
CA VAL A 565 41.92 -23.38 13.93
C VAL A 565 43.24 -23.44 13.11
N LYS A 566 44.18 -22.56 13.54
CA LYS A 566 45.67 -22.56 13.61
C LYS A 566 46.63 -23.22 12.57
N LYS A 567 47.68 -22.39 12.33
CA LYS A 567 49.14 -22.65 12.20
C LYS A 567 49.71 -23.04 10.82
N GLY A 568 50.58 -22.16 10.31
CA GLY A 568 51.59 -22.45 9.29
C GLY A 568 52.34 -21.19 8.90
N ALA A 569 53.65 -21.15 9.14
CA ALA A 569 54.52 -19.98 9.09
C ALA A 569 55.05 -19.66 7.68
N THR A 570 55.92 -18.64 7.64
CA THR A 570 56.71 -18.07 6.52
C THR A 570 55.95 -16.98 5.74
N GLY A 571 56.49 -15.79 5.49
CA GLY A 571 57.79 -15.21 5.79
C GLY A 571 57.96 -13.96 4.91
N ASN A 572 58.61 -12.95 5.48
CA ASN A 572 59.23 -11.78 4.83
C ASN A 572 58.37 -10.62 4.32
N GLY A 573 58.78 -9.42 4.75
CA GLY A 573 58.77 -8.26 3.85
C GLY A 573 58.27 -6.93 4.41
N LEU A 574 58.90 -6.43 5.48
CA LEU A 574 59.32 -5.02 5.66
C LEU A 574 58.54 -3.92 4.90
N SER A 575 57.89 -3.02 5.64
CA SER A 575 58.49 -1.71 5.96
C SER A 575 57.42 -0.73 6.47
N ALA A 576 57.65 -0.25 7.67
CA ALA A 576 56.94 0.87 8.27
C ALA A 576 57.38 2.19 7.64
N THR A 577 56.52 3.21 7.64
CA THR A 577 56.92 4.51 8.18
C THR A 577 55.73 5.41 8.51
N LYS A 578 55.97 6.18 9.57
CA LYS A 578 55.10 7.03 10.37
C LYS A 578 54.73 8.35 9.66
N SER A 579 53.53 8.83 10.01
CA SER A 579 53.20 10.17 10.52
C SER A 579 53.59 11.41 9.71
N LYS A 580 52.62 12.32 9.48
CA LYS A 580 52.63 13.66 10.10
C LYS A 580 51.31 14.41 9.92
N HIS A 581 50.80 14.87 11.05
CA HIS A 581 49.87 15.98 11.20
C HIS A 581 50.46 17.27 10.60
N ILE A 582 49.65 18.04 9.86
CA ILE A 582 49.83 19.49 9.71
C ILE A 582 48.47 20.16 9.92
N THR A 583 48.44 20.97 10.96
CA THR A 583 47.42 21.97 11.27
C THR A 583 47.63 23.22 10.42
N SER A 584 46.55 23.80 9.88
CA SER A 584 46.50 25.26 9.68
C SER A 584 45.04 25.73 9.59
N SER A 585 44.68 26.64 10.49
CA SER A 585 43.62 27.63 10.29
C SER A 585 44.30 28.95 9.91
N PRO A 586 43.60 29.86 9.22
CA PRO A 586 43.21 31.08 9.93
C PRO A 586 41.81 31.60 9.59
N SER A 587 41.31 32.36 10.56
CA SER A 587 40.08 33.15 10.63
C SER A 587 39.97 34.28 9.60
N ARG A 588 38.74 34.60 9.17
CA ARG A 588 38.30 36.02 9.03
C ARG A 588 36.78 36.17 9.14
N GLN A 589 36.35 36.85 10.20
CA GLN A 589 35.04 37.47 10.35
C GLN A 589 34.88 38.61 9.34
N THR A 590 33.72 38.72 8.71
CA THR A 590 33.11 40.02 8.38
C THR A 590 31.61 39.96 8.58
N SER A 591 31.13 40.81 9.48
CA SER A 591 29.74 41.14 9.74
C SER A 591 29.29 42.25 8.78
N LEU A 592 28.17 42.07 8.08
CA LEU A 592 27.40 43.19 7.54
C LEU A 592 25.90 42.91 7.65
N THR A 593 25.23 43.94 8.13
CA THR A 593 23.85 44.06 8.57
C THR A 593 22.83 44.22 7.43
N ARG A 594 21.70 43.52 7.60
CA ARG A 594 20.29 43.99 7.42
C ARG A 594 19.85 44.56 6.05
N ARG A 595 18.94 43.85 5.39
CA ARG A 595 17.63 44.40 4.99
C ARG A 595 16.55 43.32 4.93
N SER A 596 15.42 43.66 5.52
CA SER A 596 14.23 42.87 5.81
C SER A 596 13.07 43.26 4.89
N SER A 597 12.24 42.30 4.50
CA SER A 597 10.79 42.47 4.22
C SER A 597 10.11 41.11 4.45
N PHE A 598 9.69 40.82 5.68
CA PHE A 598 8.34 40.95 6.24
C PHE A 598 7.19 40.27 5.46
N GLY A 599 6.50 39.38 6.17
CA GLY A 599 5.27 38.70 5.79
C GLY A 599 4.84 37.68 6.85
N GLU A 600 4.79 38.12 8.11
CA GLU A 600 4.41 37.33 9.29
C GLU A 600 2.86 37.29 9.44
N VAL A 601 2.28 36.12 9.65
CA VAL A 601 0.88 35.97 10.11
C VAL A 601 0.86 35.28 11.47
N ARG A 602 0.25 36.02 12.41
CA ARG A 602 0.14 35.85 13.87
C ARG A 602 -0.31 34.47 14.35
N ARG A 603 0.36 34.02 15.43
CA ARG A 603 -0.18 33.09 16.43
C ARG A 603 -1.06 33.87 17.40
N HIS A 604 -2.29 33.40 17.64
CA HIS A 604 -3.06 33.77 18.82
C HIS A 604 -2.93 32.66 19.85
N THR A 605 -2.32 33.00 20.99
CA THR A 605 -2.46 32.30 22.27
C THR A 605 -3.65 32.90 23.01
N SER A 606 -4.42 32.07 23.69
CA SER A 606 -5.34 32.52 24.73
C SER A 606 -5.12 31.65 25.95
N HIS A 607 -4.65 32.32 27.01
CA HIS A 607 -4.57 31.81 28.37
C HIS A 607 -5.97 31.80 28.99
N SER A 608 -6.27 30.79 29.79
CA SER A 608 -7.11 30.96 30.97
C SER A 608 -6.54 30.10 32.11
N ASN A 609 -6.20 30.79 33.18
CA ASN A 609 -5.60 30.30 34.41
C ASN A 609 -6.56 29.38 35.20
N LEU A 610 -5.99 28.44 35.95
CA LEU A 610 -6.37 28.21 37.33
C LEU A 610 -5.18 27.59 38.09
N ARG A 611 -4.65 28.38 39.02
CA ARG A 611 -3.73 28.00 40.11
C ARG A 611 -4.48 27.17 41.14
N ILE A 612 -3.85 26.13 41.69
CA ILE A 612 -3.57 26.00 43.14
C ILE A 612 -2.19 25.31 43.27
N ASP A 613 -1.40 25.83 44.20
CA ASP A 613 0.03 25.65 44.41
C ASP A 613 0.27 24.74 45.67
N PRO A 614 1.46 24.62 46.29
CA PRO A 614 2.28 23.40 46.29
C PRO A 614 2.64 22.89 47.71
N THR A 615 3.21 21.68 47.82
CA THR A 615 4.15 21.24 48.91
C THR A 615 4.58 19.80 48.56
N ALA A 616 5.80 19.29 48.69
CA ALA A 616 7.10 19.77 49.13
C ALA A 616 8.17 18.81 48.54
N ALA A 617 9.42 19.26 48.46
CA ALA A 617 10.57 18.51 47.99
C ALA A 617 11.25 17.70 49.16
N PRO A 618 12.52 17.24 49.06
CA PRO A 618 12.89 15.85 48.72
C PRO A 618 13.85 15.19 49.74
N PHE A 619 13.91 13.85 49.83
CA PHE A 619 15.03 13.12 50.48
C PHE A 619 15.16 11.73 49.82
N SER A 620 16.22 11.45 49.06
CA SER A 620 17.55 10.92 49.43
C SER A 620 17.57 9.45 49.89
N SER A 621 18.26 8.63 49.08
CA SER A 621 19.16 7.52 49.44
C SER A 621 18.84 6.65 50.66
N SER A 622 18.70 5.34 50.45
CA SER A 622 19.78 4.36 50.72
C SER A 622 19.24 2.93 50.76
N VAL A 623 19.90 2.05 50.01
CA VAL A 623 19.88 0.58 50.13
C VAL A 623 20.41 0.18 51.51
N PRO A 624 19.92 -0.91 52.13
CA PRO A 624 20.79 -2.08 52.24
C PRO A 624 20.14 -3.44 51.93
N GLN A 625 21.05 -4.31 51.48
CA GLN A 625 21.00 -5.73 51.20
C GLN A 625 20.24 -6.64 52.19
N ALA A 626 19.75 -7.74 51.63
CA ALA A 626 19.40 -8.99 52.30
C ALA A 626 20.57 -9.57 53.13
N PRO A 627 20.34 -10.60 53.97
CA PRO A 627 20.53 -11.96 53.44
C PRO A 627 19.71 -13.09 54.12
N THR A 628 19.85 -14.27 53.52
CA THR A 628 19.71 -15.64 54.08
C THR A 628 18.34 -16.35 54.12
N THR A 629 18.25 -17.38 53.28
CA THR A 629 17.45 -18.62 53.39
C THR A 629 18.08 -19.57 54.46
N PRO A 630 17.68 -20.86 54.68
CA PRO A 630 16.55 -21.67 54.19
C PRO A 630 15.81 -22.50 55.29
N SER A 631 14.76 -23.26 54.90
CA SER A 631 14.21 -24.52 55.49
C SER A 631 12.68 -24.45 55.62
N LYS A 632 11.88 -25.50 55.56
CA LYS A 632 11.92 -26.91 55.13
C LYS A 632 10.45 -27.33 55.04
N ASP A 633 10.18 -28.30 54.18
CA ASP A 633 9.16 -29.37 54.25
C ASP A 633 7.77 -29.11 54.87
N GLY A 634 6.74 -29.47 54.10
CA GLY A 634 5.38 -29.61 54.60
C GLY A 634 4.36 -29.96 53.52
N SER A 635 4.35 -31.23 53.09
CA SER A 635 3.25 -31.83 52.34
C SER A 635 2.01 -31.97 53.24
N ILE A 636 0.80 -31.94 52.63
CA ILE A 636 -0.39 -32.80 52.88
C ILE A 636 -1.74 -32.07 52.58
N VAL A 637 -2.40 -32.58 51.52
CA VAL A 637 -3.82 -32.98 51.39
C VAL A 637 -4.97 -31.94 51.32
N VAL A 638 -5.57 -31.91 50.12
CA VAL A 638 -7.00 -31.99 49.74
C VAL A 638 -8.07 -31.76 50.83
N SER A 639 -8.97 -30.78 50.61
CA SER A 639 -10.42 -30.99 50.82
C SER A 639 -11.26 -29.92 50.14
N ALA A 640 -12.28 -30.39 49.43
CA ALA A 640 -13.35 -29.62 48.82
C ALA A 640 -14.39 -29.17 49.87
N ARG A 641 -15.03 -28.02 49.65
CA ARG A 641 -16.43 -27.79 50.04
C ARG A 641 -17.09 -26.70 49.21
N SER A 642 -18.26 -27.06 48.71
CA SER A 642 -19.25 -26.30 47.96
C SER A 642 -20.03 -25.33 48.85
N CYS A 643 -20.76 -24.40 48.19
CA CYS A 643 -22.04 -23.72 48.52
C CYS A 643 -21.91 -22.23 48.14
N GLY A 644 -22.81 -21.56 47.43
CA GLY A 644 -24.12 -21.88 46.88
C GLY A 644 -24.61 -20.69 46.03
N LYS A 645 -25.55 -20.94 45.11
CA LYS A 645 -26.28 -19.94 44.31
C LYS A 645 -27.21 -19.08 45.17
N PRO A 646 -27.73 -17.98 44.61
CA PRO A 646 -29.18 -17.94 44.41
C PRO A 646 -29.60 -17.53 42.98
N ALA A 647 -30.81 -17.93 42.62
CA ALA A 647 -31.46 -17.70 41.34
C ALA A 647 -32.80 -16.96 41.51
N ALA A 648 -33.27 -16.41 40.38
CA ALA A 648 -34.61 -15.88 40.06
C ALA A 648 -34.86 -14.41 40.48
N ARG A 649 -35.51 -13.55 39.68
CA ARG A 649 -36.59 -13.75 38.70
C ARG A 649 -36.51 -12.76 37.53
N SER A 650 -37.13 -13.16 36.41
CA SER A 650 -37.43 -12.36 35.23
C SER A 650 -38.65 -11.47 35.45
N VAL A 651 -38.73 -10.36 34.70
CA VAL A 651 -40.00 -9.83 34.17
C VAL A 651 -39.70 -9.26 32.78
N ALA A 652 -40.45 -9.75 31.80
CA ALA A 652 -40.52 -9.23 30.45
C ALA A 652 -41.74 -8.29 30.32
N GLY A 653 -41.64 -7.33 29.41
CA GLY A 653 -42.81 -6.84 28.66
C GLY A 653 -43.12 -5.34 28.78
N GLY A 654 -43.36 -4.72 27.62
CA GLY A 654 -44.34 -3.63 27.50
C GLY A 654 -43.80 -2.30 26.97
N ALA A 655 -43.85 -2.13 25.66
CA ALA A 655 -43.74 -0.83 24.98
C ALA A 655 -45.13 -0.18 24.84
N LYS A 656 -45.17 1.17 24.80
CA LYS A 656 -46.16 2.05 24.10
C LYS A 656 -47.64 1.93 24.51
N ASP A 657 -48.50 2.94 24.66
CA ASP A 657 -48.61 4.37 24.38
C ASP A 657 -49.72 4.90 25.32
N ALA A 658 -49.72 6.18 25.73
CA ALA A 658 -50.93 7.05 25.74
C ALA A 658 -50.74 8.42 26.46
N ILE A 659 -50.80 9.49 25.65
CA ILE A 659 -51.66 10.68 25.79
C ILE A 659 -51.34 11.75 26.89
N GLN A 660 -50.62 12.79 26.43
CA GLN A 660 -51.06 14.18 26.22
C GLN A 660 -51.62 15.07 27.37
N SER A 661 -51.00 16.26 27.45
CA SER A 661 -51.54 17.58 27.82
C SER A 661 -51.44 18.07 29.28
N ILE A 662 -51.07 19.36 29.40
CA ILE A 662 -50.84 20.27 30.56
C ILE A 662 -49.33 20.58 30.67
N ARG A 663 -48.79 21.77 30.38
CA ARG A 663 -49.35 23.12 30.16
C ARG A 663 -48.28 23.92 29.41
N SER A 664 -48.69 24.58 28.32
CA SER A 664 -47.99 25.74 27.76
C SER A 664 -48.40 27.01 28.50
N GLY A 665 -47.42 27.88 28.73
CA GLY A 665 -47.55 29.33 28.62
C GLY A 665 -48.26 30.11 29.73
N THR A 666 -47.51 30.95 30.44
CA THR A 666 -47.69 32.42 30.45
C THR A 666 -46.56 33.06 31.27
N GLY A 667 -45.90 34.09 30.73
CA GLY A 667 -44.99 34.92 31.53
C GLY A 667 -43.91 35.75 30.84
N GLN A 668 -44.33 36.68 29.96
CA GLN A 668 -43.76 38.03 29.74
C GLN A 668 -42.55 38.27 28.80
N ASN A 669 -42.91 39.08 27.78
CA ASN A 669 -42.22 40.08 26.94
C ASN A 669 -41.09 39.70 25.98
#